data_AF-A0A378RC15-F1
#
_entry.id   AF-A0A378RC15-F1
#
_cell.length_a   1.000
_cell.length_b   1.000
_cell.length_c   1.000
_cell.angle_alpha   90.00
_cell.angle_beta   90.00
_cell.angle_gamma   90.00
#
_symmetry.space_group_name_H-M   'P 1'
#
loop_
_entity.id
_entity.type
_entity.pdbx_description
1 polymer ?
#
loop_
_entity_poly.entity_id
_entity_poly.type
_entity_poly.pdbx_seq_one_letter_code
_entity_poly.pdbx_strand_id
1 'polypeptide(L)'
;MKNTVKNPLRPTFKRPTFKRPTFKRTNLALCAAMLSVLGVSGCASLTPPKQVQARVIETTRSNITTAAQVSNLTQSILLSAGLTQDDCVADWTACMDGLKSAFFSGEFDQEVLALLAEMSYTRALHLASQDRCQFAPDRAPIDPYYANAPLAPEVLARLQAEHHACRREYLSALYDTIRYSYAYLFFDSLTARTNQGNALVKDNDIKAQDLYHLAINALIGEVYKQQDGAFANAKDERRYTHDKTHDQIIVSSLHTGKDDTAYTLNLAIANDPYYLQNLNRGDEHVLSDLISIYDNRLANLQVTSTRAGLGVGFVGSLQGRQTKSVKHALENALQTKTSESTSQTPAQPLHTKDDPATRIHNMGHLLLTGVIVPQGDTLDDVLSTRTFNTYFFNPYKTQNISILGKDYPLMANFSATYATWLSENNLQQISLLNMLSTSDEAALPELFMLSPYNPEQQVIIMLHGLASSPTTWVNLTNNLLADPVLRNNYQVWQVAYSTNLPILENRYQIWRLIDAAFKQTDPTGKARASQQGVLIGHSMGGVIARMLVSDDDLLIKLNELDAAQNSETGNTATHSKFTATLLSQQYGQEFDERFTLHALPQINEAVFISAPFRGTDYADRWFTRAARRIISLPLNLTKAAGDILTNADNGDASLLGSLYLENGASQLSDRSSFVALTKDVQISDGVRYHTIVGNHTGQEIDGKAHSAGDMVGAGLSDGIVPFSSSHLAGAASETIITGGHNAHENPKTILQLRRILHNHLKDGGTDNRTTDKKPSQTTKTDDSPIQNQSSTSPIPSSNFDNAQDGFDEIQDGLENNLSSDLEQDFNSDLSNHSDGFSDETAHDKQSKDKTKTNLQDDLLDDIKTAAQNNAPISLPSE
;
A
#
# COMPACT_ATOMS: atom_id res chain seq x y z
N MET A 1 23.78 38.34 -62.69
CA MET A 1 24.92 37.97 -63.55
C MET A 1 25.88 37.10 -62.74
N LYS A 2 26.55 36.11 -63.36
CA LYS A 2 27.87 35.49 -63.00
C LYS A 2 28.11 35.06 -61.52
N ASN A 3 28.31 33.77 -61.23
CA ASN A 3 29.58 33.00 -61.31
C ASN A 3 30.64 33.37 -60.25
N THR A 4 31.38 32.48 -59.57
CA THR A 4 31.37 30.98 -59.41
C THR A 4 32.44 30.52 -58.38
N VAL A 5 32.23 29.36 -57.72
CA VAL A 5 33.26 28.34 -57.34
C VAL A 5 34.37 28.68 -56.30
N LYS A 6 34.50 27.82 -55.26
CA LYS A 6 35.72 26.99 -54.99
C LYS A 6 35.50 25.84 -53.99
N ASN A 7 36.25 24.75 -54.18
CA ASN A 7 36.30 23.53 -53.36
C ASN A 7 37.68 23.36 -52.69
N PRO A 8 37.79 22.69 -51.53
CA PRO A 8 39.05 22.15 -50.97
C PRO A 8 39.28 20.67 -51.34
N LEU A 9 40.29 20.01 -50.73
CA LEU A 9 40.95 18.78 -51.22
C LEU A 9 40.89 17.56 -50.26
N ARG A 10 41.22 16.39 -50.83
CA ARG A 10 41.56 15.06 -50.21
C ARG A 10 42.91 15.11 -49.43
N PRO A 11 43.39 14.06 -48.71
CA PRO A 11 43.10 12.59 -48.75
C PRO A 11 42.86 11.98 -47.32
N THR A 12 43.00 10.69 -46.94
CA THR A 12 43.53 9.41 -47.51
C THR A 12 42.96 8.19 -46.74
N PHE A 13 42.83 6.98 -47.33
CA PHE A 13 42.85 5.69 -46.59
C PHE A 13 43.29 4.48 -47.49
N LYS A 14 43.71 3.36 -46.87
CA LYS A 14 44.38 2.19 -47.53
C LYS A 14 43.44 1.00 -47.83
N ARG A 15 43.87 0.12 -48.76
CA ARG A 15 43.27 -1.22 -49.03
C ARG A 15 44.20 -2.36 -48.57
N PRO A 16 43.66 -3.49 -48.06
CA PRO A 16 44.28 -4.81 -48.12
C PRO A 16 43.81 -5.62 -49.36
N THR A 17 44.42 -6.79 -49.61
CA THR A 17 44.14 -7.65 -50.78
C THR A 17 43.71 -9.07 -50.38
N PHE A 18 42.86 -9.70 -51.20
CA PHE A 18 42.41 -11.09 -51.01
C PHE A 18 42.90 -12.01 -52.13
N LYS A 19 43.31 -13.23 -51.78
CA LYS A 19 43.66 -14.31 -52.73
C LYS A 19 42.48 -15.28 -52.88
N ARG A 20 42.32 -15.87 -54.08
CA ARG A 20 41.37 -16.96 -54.33
C ARG A 20 42.01 -18.33 -53.99
N PRO A 21 41.34 -19.23 -53.24
CA PRO A 21 41.65 -20.65 -53.23
C PRO A 21 40.95 -21.39 -54.39
N THR A 22 41.47 -22.55 -54.79
CA THR A 22 40.90 -23.42 -55.83
C THR A 22 40.25 -24.68 -55.25
N PHE A 23 39.03 -25.00 -55.71
CA PHE A 23 38.31 -26.19 -55.29
C PHE A 23 38.87 -27.47 -55.93
N LYS A 24 39.00 -28.55 -55.15
CA LYS A 24 39.19 -29.92 -55.66
C LYS A 24 37.95 -30.78 -55.36
N ARG A 25 37.66 -31.72 -56.26
CA ARG A 25 36.47 -32.59 -56.22
C ARG A 25 36.77 -33.90 -55.46
N THR A 26 36.31 -34.03 -54.22
CA THR A 26 36.32 -35.32 -53.47
C THR A 26 35.09 -35.58 -52.61
N ASN A 27 34.42 -34.57 -52.06
CA ASN A 27 33.45 -34.78 -50.96
C ASN A 27 32.01 -35.12 -51.39
N LEU A 28 31.74 -35.27 -52.69
CA LEU A 28 30.35 -35.43 -53.20
C LEU A 28 29.70 -36.78 -52.81
N ALA A 29 30.51 -37.79 -52.46
CA ALA A 29 30.00 -39.12 -52.07
C ALA A 29 29.43 -39.16 -50.65
N LEU A 30 29.88 -38.28 -49.74
CA LEU A 30 29.49 -38.36 -48.33
C LEU A 30 28.08 -37.80 -48.07
N CYS A 31 27.69 -36.73 -48.78
CA CYS A 31 26.37 -36.12 -48.63
C CYS A 31 25.22 -37.03 -49.07
N ALA A 32 25.48 -37.94 -50.03
CA ALA A 32 24.48 -38.88 -50.52
C ALA A 32 24.06 -39.93 -49.46
N ALA A 33 24.95 -40.25 -48.51
CA ALA A 33 24.68 -41.23 -47.46
C ALA A 33 23.94 -40.65 -46.24
N MET A 34 23.89 -39.33 -46.07
CA MET A 34 23.12 -38.68 -44.99
C MET A 34 21.65 -38.45 -45.35
N LEU A 35 21.32 -38.26 -46.63
CA LEU A 35 19.94 -37.98 -47.06
C LEU A 35 18.98 -39.17 -46.92
N SER A 36 19.48 -40.41 -46.85
CA SER A 36 18.66 -41.63 -46.76
C SER A 36 18.18 -41.97 -45.34
N VAL A 37 18.68 -41.30 -44.30
CA VAL A 37 18.33 -41.59 -42.89
C VAL A 37 17.12 -40.79 -42.41
N LEU A 38 16.81 -39.65 -43.05
CA LEU A 38 15.69 -38.76 -42.69
C LEU A 38 14.31 -39.26 -43.15
N GLY A 39 14.20 -40.51 -43.63
CA GLY A 39 12.99 -41.00 -44.32
C GLY A 39 11.88 -41.58 -43.43
N VAL A 40 12.19 -42.08 -42.22
CA VAL A 40 11.21 -42.83 -41.40
C VAL A 40 11.44 -42.64 -39.88
N SER A 41 10.84 -41.62 -39.29
CA SER A 41 10.48 -41.62 -37.86
C SER A 41 9.40 -40.59 -37.53
N GLY A 42 8.36 -41.04 -36.81
CA GLY A 42 7.45 -40.17 -36.06
C GLY A 42 6.47 -39.30 -36.85
N CYS A 43 5.25 -39.81 -37.05
CA CYS A 43 4.08 -38.93 -36.86
C CYS A 43 4.01 -38.58 -35.36
N ALA A 44 4.75 -37.56 -34.94
CA ALA A 44 4.66 -37.06 -33.58
C ALA A 44 3.23 -36.58 -33.34
N SER A 45 2.53 -37.20 -32.38
CA SER A 45 1.27 -36.65 -31.89
C SER A 45 1.60 -35.35 -31.18
N LEU A 46 1.40 -34.23 -31.87
CA LEU A 46 1.52 -32.90 -31.30
C LEU A 46 0.38 -32.72 -30.31
N THR A 47 0.61 -33.14 -29.06
CA THR A 47 -0.11 -32.60 -27.91
C THR A 47 0.04 -31.08 -27.98
N PRO A 48 -1.05 -30.31 -28.21
CA PRO A 48 -0.93 -28.88 -28.30
C PRO A 48 -0.43 -28.37 -26.94
N PRO A 49 0.64 -27.54 -26.89
CA PRO A 49 1.15 -27.07 -25.60
C PRO A 49 0.03 -26.33 -24.87
N LYS A 50 -0.06 -26.47 -23.54
CA LYS A 50 -1.18 -25.91 -22.73
C LYS A 50 -1.44 -24.41 -23.01
N GLN A 51 -0.41 -23.67 -23.43
CA GLN A 51 -0.48 -22.29 -23.89
C GLN A 51 -1.41 -22.02 -25.09
N VAL A 52 -1.71 -23.01 -25.95
CA VAL A 52 -2.62 -22.82 -27.10
C VAL A 52 -4.03 -22.47 -26.64
N GLN A 53 -4.55 -23.15 -25.62
CA GLN A 53 -5.89 -22.90 -25.11
C GLN A 53 -5.99 -21.50 -24.47
N ALA A 54 -4.99 -21.13 -23.67
CA ALA A 54 -4.90 -19.79 -23.08
C ALA A 54 -4.86 -18.69 -24.16
N ARG A 55 -4.03 -18.85 -25.20
CA ARG A 55 -3.94 -17.91 -26.33
C ARG A 55 -5.22 -17.86 -27.17
N VAL A 56 -5.93 -18.98 -27.36
CA VAL A 56 -7.23 -18.96 -28.03
C VAL A 56 -8.23 -18.13 -27.21
N ILE A 57 -8.33 -18.36 -25.89
CA ILE A 57 -9.22 -17.59 -25.01
C ILE A 57 -8.87 -16.09 -25.03
N GLU A 58 -7.58 -15.76 -24.92
CA GLU A 58 -7.01 -14.40 -25.08
C GLU A 58 -7.49 -13.76 -26.39
N THR A 59 -7.28 -14.41 -27.54
CA THR A 59 -7.68 -13.86 -28.85
C THR A 59 -9.20 -13.80 -29.09
N THR A 60 -9.98 -14.72 -28.52
CA THR A 60 -11.45 -14.69 -28.67
C THR A 60 -12.12 -13.63 -27.81
N ARG A 61 -11.57 -13.35 -26.62
CA ARG A 61 -12.08 -12.33 -25.67
C ARG A 61 -11.42 -10.96 -25.83
N SER A 62 -10.38 -10.86 -26.65
CA SER A 62 -9.74 -9.59 -26.98
C SER A 62 -10.74 -8.59 -27.56
N ASN A 63 -10.61 -7.34 -27.12
CA ASN A 63 -11.42 -6.21 -27.55
C ASN A 63 -10.56 -4.93 -27.50
N ILE A 64 -11.16 -3.76 -27.79
CA ILE A 64 -10.41 -2.50 -27.88
C ILE A 64 -9.70 -2.08 -26.58
N THR A 65 -10.10 -2.61 -25.41
CA THR A 65 -9.42 -2.33 -24.14
C THR A 65 -8.14 -3.15 -23.93
N THR A 66 -7.98 -4.26 -24.66
CA THR A 66 -6.85 -5.19 -24.54
C THR A 66 -5.95 -5.25 -25.79
N ALA A 67 -6.45 -4.78 -26.94
CA ALA A 67 -5.73 -4.78 -28.21
C ALA A 67 -6.14 -3.59 -29.10
N ALA A 68 -5.38 -3.34 -30.17
CA ALA A 68 -5.67 -2.28 -31.15
C ALA A 68 -6.87 -2.55 -32.09
N GLN A 69 -7.71 -3.53 -31.77
CA GLN A 69 -8.88 -3.92 -32.57
C GLN A 69 -10.11 -4.13 -31.71
N VAL A 70 -11.27 -3.72 -32.24
CA VAL A 70 -12.59 -4.04 -31.66
C VAL A 70 -12.85 -5.54 -31.65
N SER A 71 -13.70 -5.99 -30.72
CA SER A 71 -14.03 -7.39 -30.49
C SER A 71 -14.57 -8.11 -31.73
N ASN A 72 -14.35 -9.42 -31.80
CA ASN A 72 -14.73 -10.27 -32.93
C ASN A 72 -16.22 -10.14 -33.33
N LEU A 73 -17.11 -9.90 -32.37
CA LEU A 73 -18.53 -9.63 -32.60
C LEU A 73 -18.73 -8.29 -33.32
N THR A 74 -18.12 -7.22 -32.82
CA THR A 74 -18.18 -5.88 -33.43
C THR A 74 -17.58 -5.88 -34.83
N GLN A 75 -16.45 -6.56 -35.06
CA GLN A 75 -15.89 -6.75 -36.41
C GLN A 75 -16.89 -7.44 -37.34
N SER A 76 -17.54 -8.51 -36.88
CA SER A 76 -18.52 -9.27 -37.67
C SER A 76 -19.74 -8.41 -38.04
N ILE A 77 -20.22 -7.56 -37.13
CA ILE A 77 -21.34 -6.66 -37.38
C ILE A 77 -20.94 -5.53 -38.33
N LEU A 78 -19.78 -4.90 -38.15
CA LEU A 78 -19.24 -3.89 -39.08
C LEU A 78 -19.16 -4.45 -40.51
N LEU A 79 -18.58 -5.64 -40.68
CA LEU A 79 -18.48 -6.32 -41.97
C LEU A 79 -19.87 -6.61 -42.57
N SER A 80 -20.87 -6.96 -41.75
CA SER A 80 -22.26 -7.16 -42.23
C SER A 80 -22.94 -5.86 -42.69
N ALA A 81 -22.54 -4.71 -42.14
CA ALA A 81 -22.95 -3.38 -42.56
C ALA A 81 -22.12 -2.82 -43.75
N GLY A 82 -21.12 -3.57 -44.23
CA GLY A 82 -20.21 -3.11 -45.30
C GLY A 82 -19.15 -2.11 -44.84
N LEU A 83 -18.82 -2.10 -43.54
CA LEU A 83 -17.87 -1.19 -42.89
C LEU A 83 -16.66 -1.95 -42.31
N THR A 84 -15.56 -1.24 -42.09
CA THR A 84 -14.44 -1.71 -41.26
C THR A 84 -14.18 -0.75 -40.09
N GLN A 85 -13.34 -1.18 -39.14
CA GLN A 85 -12.87 -0.31 -38.06
C GLN A 85 -12.19 0.96 -38.62
N ASP A 86 -11.34 0.81 -39.65
CA ASP A 86 -10.57 1.90 -40.23
C ASP A 86 -11.47 2.90 -40.98
N ASP A 87 -12.48 2.40 -41.72
CA ASP A 87 -13.49 3.27 -42.36
C ASP A 87 -14.28 4.07 -41.31
N CYS A 88 -14.68 3.43 -40.21
CA CYS A 88 -15.41 4.05 -39.11
C CYS A 88 -14.60 5.06 -38.30
N VAL A 89 -13.28 4.89 -38.26
CA VAL A 89 -12.36 5.84 -37.64
C VAL A 89 -12.07 7.02 -38.59
N ALA A 90 -12.07 6.79 -39.91
CA ALA A 90 -11.86 7.82 -40.93
C ALA A 90 -13.09 8.74 -41.14
N ASP A 91 -14.31 8.18 -41.24
CA ASP A 91 -15.56 8.94 -41.23
C ASP A 91 -16.58 8.33 -40.25
N TRP A 92 -16.51 8.83 -39.01
CA TRP A 92 -17.45 8.48 -37.94
C TRP A 92 -18.91 8.76 -38.30
N THR A 93 -19.20 9.81 -39.09
CA THR A 93 -20.58 10.20 -39.38
C THR A 93 -21.19 9.20 -40.36
N ALA A 94 -20.48 8.92 -41.46
CA ALA A 94 -20.88 7.93 -42.44
C ALA A 94 -21.00 6.52 -41.83
N CYS A 95 -20.07 6.14 -40.95
CA CYS A 95 -20.15 4.86 -40.23
C CYS A 95 -21.35 4.79 -39.27
N MET A 96 -21.60 5.84 -38.48
CA MET A 96 -22.74 5.86 -37.56
C MET A 96 -24.09 5.82 -38.27
N ASP A 97 -24.22 6.48 -39.42
CA ASP A 97 -25.45 6.43 -40.22
C ASP A 97 -25.57 5.09 -40.98
N GLY A 98 -24.44 4.52 -41.43
CA GLY A 98 -24.36 3.16 -41.97
C GLY A 98 -24.83 2.11 -40.96
N LEU A 99 -24.30 2.13 -39.73
CA LEU A 99 -24.71 1.24 -38.64
C LEU A 99 -26.21 1.36 -38.33
N LYS A 100 -26.74 2.58 -38.17
CA LYS A 100 -28.19 2.80 -37.98
C LYS A 100 -29.02 2.20 -39.13
N SER A 101 -28.54 2.29 -40.38
CA SER A 101 -29.25 1.73 -41.53
C SER A 101 -29.21 0.19 -41.59
N ALA A 102 -28.21 -0.44 -40.98
CA ALA A 102 -28.09 -1.90 -40.91
C ALA A 102 -28.96 -2.52 -39.80
N PHE A 103 -29.30 -1.77 -38.74
CA PHE A 103 -30.24 -2.19 -37.70
C PHE A 103 -31.69 -1.83 -38.09
N PHE A 104 -32.24 -2.63 -39.02
CA PHE A 104 -33.52 -2.43 -39.71
C PHE A 104 -34.80 -2.30 -38.84
N SER A 105 -34.72 -2.41 -37.51
CA SER A 105 -35.85 -2.29 -36.58
C SER A 105 -36.09 -0.85 -36.08
N GLY A 106 -35.05 -0.03 -35.96
CA GLY A 106 -35.13 1.29 -35.32
C GLY A 106 -35.20 1.27 -33.78
N GLU A 107 -35.29 0.10 -33.16
CA GLU A 107 -35.18 -0.09 -31.70
C GLU A 107 -33.73 -0.44 -31.33
N PHE A 108 -33.22 0.15 -30.24
CA PHE A 108 -31.89 -0.16 -29.71
C PHE A 108 -31.91 -1.46 -28.89
N ASP A 109 -31.69 -2.60 -29.54
CA ASP A 109 -31.45 -3.87 -28.83
C ASP A 109 -30.17 -3.82 -27.99
N GLN A 110 -30.14 -4.58 -26.88
CA GLN A 110 -29.05 -4.56 -25.90
C GLN A 110 -27.68 -4.78 -26.54
N GLU A 111 -27.56 -5.72 -27.49
CA GLU A 111 -26.27 -6.02 -28.15
C GLU A 111 -25.73 -4.85 -29.00
N VAL A 112 -26.62 -4.01 -29.53
CA VAL A 112 -26.26 -2.78 -30.27
C VAL A 112 -25.58 -1.78 -29.32
N LEU A 113 -26.06 -1.67 -28.08
CA LEU A 113 -25.49 -0.75 -27.08
C LEU A 113 -24.04 -1.13 -26.71
N ALA A 114 -23.70 -2.42 -26.64
CA ALA A 114 -22.32 -2.87 -26.43
C ALA A 114 -21.40 -2.59 -27.63
N LEU A 115 -21.92 -2.67 -28.86
CA LEU A 115 -21.20 -2.26 -30.06
C LEU A 115 -20.96 -0.75 -30.08
N LEU A 116 -21.99 0.05 -29.78
CA LEU A 116 -21.91 1.50 -29.78
C LEU A 116 -20.94 2.02 -28.71
N ALA A 117 -20.96 1.44 -27.50
CA ALA A 117 -19.97 1.75 -26.47
C ALA A 117 -18.53 1.46 -26.93
N GLU A 118 -18.29 0.30 -27.54
CA GLU A 118 -16.97 -0.09 -28.04
C GLU A 118 -16.48 0.82 -29.18
N MET A 119 -17.35 1.14 -30.13
CA MET A 119 -17.04 2.05 -31.23
C MET A 119 -16.78 3.48 -30.74
N SER A 120 -17.58 4.00 -29.80
CA SER A 120 -17.37 5.32 -29.20
C SER A 120 -16.03 5.39 -28.47
N TYR A 121 -15.63 4.35 -27.74
CA TYR A 121 -14.33 4.31 -27.09
C TYR A 121 -13.18 4.16 -28.10
N THR A 122 -13.39 3.42 -29.18
CA THR A 122 -12.44 3.34 -30.32
C THR A 122 -12.18 4.72 -30.92
N ARG A 123 -13.23 5.54 -31.10
CA ARG A 123 -13.06 6.95 -31.53
C ARG A 123 -12.34 7.78 -30.46
N ALA A 124 -12.64 7.61 -29.18
CA ALA A 124 -11.95 8.33 -28.10
C ALA A 124 -10.44 8.04 -28.11
N LEU A 125 -10.04 6.77 -28.21
CA LEU A 125 -8.64 6.36 -28.33
C LEU A 125 -7.98 6.91 -29.59
N HIS A 126 -8.66 6.84 -30.75
CA HIS A 126 -8.12 7.41 -31.98
C HIS A 126 -7.87 8.92 -31.87
N LEU A 127 -8.83 9.68 -31.33
CA LEU A 127 -8.67 11.11 -31.11
C LEU A 127 -7.53 11.41 -30.13
N ALA A 128 -7.40 10.66 -29.03
CA ALA A 128 -6.27 10.81 -28.10
C ALA A 128 -4.90 10.54 -28.76
N SER A 129 -4.85 9.68 -29.79
CA SER A 129 -3.61 9.38 -30.53
C SER A 129 -3.16 10.46 -31.53
N GLN A 130 -4.01 11.45 -31.83
CA GLN A 130 -3.68 12.51 -32.80
C GLN A 130 -2.97 13.70 -32.14
N ASP A 131 -1.85 14.15 -32.72
CA ASP A 131 -1.04 15.30 -32.23
C ASP A 131 -1.88 16.54 -31.91
N ARG A 132 -2.87 16.87 -32.77
CA ARG A 132 -3.76 18.03 -32.60
C ARG A 132 -4.57 17.99 -31.30
N CYS A 133 -4.69 16.83 -30.65
CA CYS A 133 -5.51 16.59 -29.47
C CYS A 133 -4.68 16.50 -28.17
N GLN A 134 -3.35 16.56 -28.26
CA GLN A 134 -2.43 16.53 -27.12
C GLN A 134 -2.08 17.96 -26.67
N PHE A 135 -1.91 18.17 -25.35
CA PHE A 135 -1.71 19.52 -24.77
C PHE A 135 -0.32 19.72 -24.13
N ALA A 136 0.47 18.66 -23.97
CA ALA A 136 1.80 18.71 -23.37
C ALA A 136 2.86 18.20 -24.37
N PRO A 137 3.93 18.97 -24.64
CA PRO A 137 5.12 18.39 -25.25
C PRO A 137 5.87 17.54 -24.21
N ASP A 138 6.33 16.34 -24.58
CA ASP A 138 7.04 15.40 -23.68
C ASP A 138 8.31 15.97 -23.02
N ARG A 139 8.82 17.10 -23.52
CA ARG A 139 9.85 17.91 -22.87
C ARG A 139 9.53 19.39 -23.00
N ALA A 140 9.85 20.15 -21.96
CA ALA A 140 10.03 21.59 -22.10
C ALA A 140 11.11 21.88 -23.18
N PRO A 141 10.96 22.94 -24.01
CA PRO A 141 11.90 23.21 -25.09
C PRO A 141 13.34 23.38 -24.59
N ILE A 142 14.22 22.48 -25.01
CA ILE A 142 15.66 22.57 -24.73
C ILE A 142 16.24 23.64 -25.67
N ASP A 143 16.83 24.67 -25.05
CA ASP A 143 17.40 25.88 -25.68
C ASP A 143 16.37 26.83 -26.34
N PRO A 144 16.22 28.08 -25.83
CA PRO A 144 15.40 29.12 -26.47
C PRO A 144 15.88 29.56 -27.86
N TYR A 145 17.15 29.32 -28.24
CA TYR A 145 17.83 30.15 -29.24
C TYR A 145 17.99 29.56 -30.65
N TYR A 146 17.80 28.24 -30.85
CA TYR A 146 18.14 27.60 -32.14
C TYR A 146 17.08 26.70 -32.81
N ALA A 147 15.90 26.50 -32.21
CA ALA A 147 14.80 25.76 -32.86
C ALA A 147 13.43 26.46 -32.78
N ASN A 148 13.21 27.33 -31.79
CA ASN A 148 11.87 27.78 -31.39
C ASN A 148 11.68 29.29 -31.59
N ALA A 149 11.56 29.72 -32.85
CA ALA A 149 10.98 31.04 -33.11
C ALA A 149 9.51 31.03 -32.62
N PRO A 150 9.05 32.03 -31.83
CA PRO A 150 7.65 32.07 -31.39
C PRO A 150 6.71 32.02 -32.60
N LEU A 151 5.76 31.08 -32.58
CA LEU A 151 4.75 30.98 -33.63
C LEU A 151 3.99 32.31 -33.74
N ALA A 152 3.73 32.75 -34.97
CA ALA A 152 2.94 33.96 -35.20
C ALA A 152 1.59 33.84 -34.47
N PRO A 153 1.06 34.89 -33.81
CA PRO A 153 -0.13 34.79 -32.97
C PRO A 153 -1.35 34.17 -33.67
N GLU A 154 -1.50 34.39 -34.98
CA GLU A 154 -2.53 33.78 -35.83
C GLU A 154 -2.39 32.25 -35.94
N VAL A 155 -1.16 31.74 -36.04
CA VAL A 155 -0.85 30.31 -36.09
C VAL A 155 -1.07 29.67 -34.73
N LEU A 156 -0.66 30.35 -33.64
CA LEU A 156 -0.92 29.88 -32.28
C LEU A 156 -2.42 29.81 -31.98
N ALA A 157 -3.18 30.86 -32.31
CA ALA A 157 -4.62 30.90 -32.13
C ALA A 157 -5.34 29.84 -32.99
N ARG A 158 -4.85 29.57 -34.21
CA ARG A 158 -5.38 28.48 -35.05
C ARG A 158 -5.13 27.11 -34.43
N LEU A 159 -3.91 26.81 -33.97
CA LEU A 159 -3.57 25.55 -33.33
C LEU A 159 -4.38 25.34 -32.03
N GLN A 160 -4.56 26.40 -31.23
CA GLN A 160 -5.45 26.38 -30.08
C GLN A 160 -6.91 26.08 -30.46
N ALA A 161 -7.42 26.68 -31.54
CA ALA A 161 -8.78 26.42 -32.03
C ALA A 161 -8.96 24.99 -32.56
N GLU A 162 -7.99 24.44 -33.30
CA GLU A 162 -7.99 23.05 -33.78
C GLU A 162 -7.88 22.05 -32.61
N HIS A 163 -7.08 22.36 -31.60
CA HIS A 163 -6.99 21.57 -30.36
C HIS A 163 -8.28 21.61 -29.55
N HIS A 164 -8.85 22.78 -29.29
CA HIS A 164 -10.15 22.91 -28.62
C HIS A 164 -11.29 22.24 -29.41
N ALA A 165 -11.18 22.14 -30.74
CA ALA A 165 -12.13 21.36 -31.53
C ALA A 165 -11.99 19.87 -31.26
N CYS A 166 -10.78 19.29 -31.40
CA CYS A 166 -10.58 17.87 -31.14
C CYS A 166 -10.92 17.48 -29.69
N ARG A 167 -10.54 18.31 -28.70
CA ARG A 167 -10.83 18.05 -27.28
C ARG A 167 -12.33 17.89 -27.01
N ARG A 168 -13.20 18.64 -27.72
CA ARG A 168 -14.66 18.46 -27.64
C ARG A 168 -15.14 17.17 -28.30
N GLU A 169 -14.56 16.77 -29.43
CA GLU A 169 -14.88 15.49 -30.07
C GLU A 169 -14.48 14.31 -29.16
N TYR A 170 -13.29 14.38 -28.55
CA TYR A 170 -12.79 13.38 -27.61
C TYR A 170 -13.70 13.28 -26.38
N LEU A 171 -14.05 14.41 -25.76
CA LEU A 171 -15.00 14.44 -24.65
C LEU A 171 -16.37 13.89 -25.05
N SER A 172 -16.92 14.25 -26.23
CA SER A 172 -18.16 13.63 -26.72
C SER A 172 -18.05 12.12 -26.82
N ALA A 173 -16.97 11.60 -27.41
CA ALA A 173 -16.75 10.16 -27.55
C ALA A 173 -16.70 9.45 -26.18
N LEU A 174 -16.18 10.10 -25.13
CA LEU A 174 -16.25 9.59 -23.75
C LEU A 174 -17.68 9.62 -23.19
N TYR A 175 -18.43 10.72 -23.33
CA TYR A 175 -19.85 10.78 -22.91
C TYR A 175 -20.71 9.75 -23.64
N ASP A 176 -20.50 9.58 -24.94
CA ASP A 176 -21.17 8.60 -25.78
C ASP A 176 -20.83 7.17 -25.30
N THR A 177 -19.56 6.89 -24.97
CA THR A 177 -19.14 5.61 -24.35
C THR A 177 -19.85 5.35 -23.03
N ILE A 178 -19.86 6.33 -22.11
CA ILE A 178 -20.52 6.23 -20.79
C ILE A 178 -22.03 5.99 -20.96
N ARG A 179 -22.68 6.73 -21.87
CA ARG A 179 -24.10 6.57 -22.21
C ARG A 179 -24.41 5.15 -22.66
N TYR A 180 -23.76 4.66 -23.71
CA TYR A 180 -24.11 3.37 -24.31
C TYR A 180 -23.77 2.19 -23.38
N SER A 181 -22.66 2.27 -22.63
CA SER A 181 -22.30 1.25 -21.64
C SER A 181 -23.24 1.25 -20.43
N TYR A 182 -23.61 2.41 -19.89
CA TYR A 182 -24.66 2.52 -18.86
C TYR A 182 -26.00 1.95 -19.38
N ALA A 183 -26.42 2.35 -20.57
CA ALA A 183 -27.65 1.86 -21.20
C ALA A 183 -27.65 0.33 -21.41
N TYR A 184 -26.48 -0.27 -21.70
CA TYR A 184 -26.30 -1.72 -21.76
C TYR A 184 -26.46 -2.39 -20.38
N LEU A 185 -25.74 -1.89 -19.37
CA LEU A 185 -25.65 -2.48 -18.03
C LEU A 185 -26.99 -2.42 -17.27
N PHE A 186 -27.79 -1.39 -17.52
CA PHE A 186 -29.08 -1.17 -16.85
C PHE A 186 -30.29 -1.39 -17.78
N PHE A 187 -30.09 -2.02 -18.94
CA PHE A 187 -31.06 -2.15 -20.03
C PHE A 187 -32.44 -2.65 -19.58
N ASP A 188 -32.51 -3.75 -18.82
CA ASP A 188 -33.79 -4.32 -18.36
C ASP A 188 -34.55 -3.35 -17.43
N SER A 189 -33.83 -2.58 -16.61
CA SER A 189 -34.43 -1.54 -15.76
C SER A 189 -34.94 -0.36 -16.60
N LEU A 190 -34.12 0.14 -17.53
CA LEU A 190 -34.43 1.26 -18.42
C LEU A 190 -35.56 0.98 -19.43
N THR A 191 -35.83 -0.30 -19.71
CA THR A 191 -36.90 -0.76 -20.62
C THR A 191 -38.08 -1.42 -19.88
N ALA A 192 -38.09 -1.37 -18.55
CA ALA A 192 -39.09 -2.00 -17.67
C ALA A 192 -39.32 -3.51 -17.94
N ARG A 193 -38.32 -4.22 -18.47
CA ARG A 193 -38.38 -5.66 -18.71
C ARG A 193 -38.25 -6.39 -17.37
N THR A 194 -39.17 -7.30 -17.08
CA THR A 194 -39.09 -8.14 -15.87
C THR A 194 -37.89 -9.08 -15.98
N ASN A 195 -36.94 -8.98 -15.04
CA ASN A 195 -35.75 -9.83 -14.96
C ASN A 195 -36.07 -11.29 -15.32
N GLN A 196 -35.58 -11.78 -16.46
CA GLN A 196 -35.49 -13.22 -16.68
C GLN A 196 -34.33 -13.74 -15.82
N GLY A 197 -34.62 -14.68 -14.92
CA GLY A 197 -33.76 -14.96 -13.77
C GLY A 197 -32.35 -15.44 -14.14
N ASN A 198 -31.34 -14.89 -13.44
CA ASN A 198 -29.93 -15.27 -13.48
C ASN A 198 -29.41 -15.72 -14.85
N ALA A 199 -29.47 -14.82 -15.84
CA ALA A 199 -28.70 -14.99 -17.06
C ALA A 199 -27.20 -15.18 -16.72
N LEU A 200 -26.53 -16.08 -17.43
CA LEU A 200 -25.08 -16.24 -17.33
C LEU A 200 -24.39 -14.97 -17.85
N VAL A 201 -23.37 -14.50 -17.12
CA VAL A 201 -22.59 -13.31 -17.49
C VAL A 201 -21.97 -13.50 -18.88
N LYS A 202 -22.29 -12.58 -19.78
CA LYS A 202 -21.83 -12.55 -21.17
C LYS A 202 -20.51 -11.78 -21.28
N ASP A 203 -19.72 -12.09 -22.31
CA ASP A 203 -18.49 -11.35 -22.61
C ASP A 203 -18.76 -9.85 -22.91
N ASN A 204 -19.95 -9.52 -23.44
CA ASN A 204 -20.40 -8.14 -23.60
C ASN A 204 -20.72 -7.42 -22.28
N ASP A 205 -21.10 -8.13 -21.21
CA ASP A 205 -21.39 -7.52 -19.90
C ASP A 205 -20.09 -7.00 -19.28
N ILE A 206 -19.05 -7.84 -19.30
CA ILE A 206 -17.69 -7.49 -18.87
C ILE A 206 -17.15 -6.34 -19.72
N LYS A 207 -17.23 -6.45 -21.06
CA LYS A 207 -16.79 -5.40 -21.99
C LYS A 207 -17.51 -4.07 -21.74
N ALA A 208 -18.82 -4.08 -21.50
CA ALA A 208 -19.58 -2.86 -21.19
C ALA A 208 -19.13 -2.23 -19.86
N GLN A 209 -18.89 -3.04 -18.83
CA GLN A 209 -18.40 -2.56 -17.53
C GLN A 209 -16.97 -1.97 -17.64
N ASP A 210 -16.07 -2.64 -18.36
CA ASP A 210 -14.71 -2.14 -18.59
C ASP A 210 -14.70 -0.83 -19.38
N LEU A 211 -15.51 -0.73 -20.45
CA LEU A 211 -15.65 0.50 -21.24
C LEU A 211 -16.26 1.65 -20.42
N TYR A 212 -17.26 1.36 -19.58
CA TYR A 212 -17.85 2.31 -18.64
C TYR A 212 -16.79 2.85 -17.67
N HIS A 213 -16.02 1.96 -17.03
CA HIS A 213 -14.95 2.34 -16.11
C HIS A 213 -13.82 3.11 -16.81
N LEU A 214 -13.36 2.68 -17.98
CA LEU A 214 -12.29 3.35 -18.70
C LEU A 214 -12.70 4.74 -19.21
N ALA A 215 -13.96 4.91 -19.63
CA ALA A 215 -14.47 6.22 -20.04
C ALA A 215 -14.68 7.16 -18.85
N ILE A 216 -15.17 6.67 -17.70
CA ILE A 216 -15.22 7.43 -16.43
C ILE A 216 -13.82 7.89 -16.02
N ASN A 217 -12.84 6.97 -16.03
CA ASN A 217 -11.45 7.25 -15.70
C ASN A 217 -10.86 8.36 -16.59
N ALA A 218 -11.04 8.25 -17.90
CA ALA A 218 -10.58 9.22 -18.87
C ALA A 218 -11.27 10.59 -18.71
N LEU A 219 -12.59 10.61 -18.48
CA LEU A 219 -13.36 11.85 -18.35
C LEU A 219 -13.04 12.59 -17.04
N ILE A 220 -12.96 11.88 -15.91
CA ILE A 220 -12.59 12.48 -14.62
C ILE A 220 -11.15 13.00 -14.65
N GLY A 221 -10.22 12.25 -15.24
CA GLY A 221 -8.84 12.70 -15.42
C GLY A 221 -8.72 13.94 -16.32
N GLU A 222 -9.54 14.04 -17.37
CA GLU A 222 -9.53 15.19 -18.28
C GLU A 222 -10.24 16.43 -17.70
N VAL A 223 -11.19 16.23 -16.79
CA VAL A 223 -11.77 17.26 -15.93
C VAL A 223 -10.73 17.77 -14.92
N TYR A 224 -9.99 16.89 -14.27
CA TYR A 224 -9.00 17.25 -13.25
C TYR A 224 -7.79 18.02 -13.80
N LYS A 225 -7.42 17.78 -15.07
CA LYS A 225 -6.36 18.52 -15.78
C LYS A 225 -6.73 19.97 -16.13
N GLN A 226 -7.99 20.39 -15.99
CA GLN A 226 -8.38 21.77 -16.29
C GLN A 226 -7.94 22.70 -15.15
N GLN A 227 -7.06 23.63 -15.49
CA GLN A 227 -6.49 24.63 -14.56
C GLN A 227 -7.61 25.49 -13.97
N ASP A 228 -7.97 25.13 -12.75
CA ASP A 228 -8.92 25.71 -11.80
C ASP A 228 -9.22 24.62 -10.74
N GLY A 229 -9.20 23.35 -11.16
CA GLY A 229 -9.41 22.18 -10.30
C GLY A 229 -10.89 21.87 -10.12
N ALA A 230 -11.26 20.60 -10.31
CA ALA A 230 -12.66 20.14 -10.38
C ALA A 230 -13.55 20.61 -9.20
N PHE A 231 -12.96 20.77 -8.02
CA PHE A 231 -13.62 21.15 -6.77
C PHE A 231 -13.35 22.60 -6.30
N ALA A 232 -12.79 23.52 -7.11
CA ALA A 232 -12.59 24.90 -6.64
C ALA A 232 -13.89 25.65 -6.30
N ASN A 233 -15.01 25.28 -6.95
CA ASN A 233 -16.35 25.78 -6.61
C ASN A 233 -16.90 25.22 -5.28
N ALA A 234 -16.30 24.15 -4.73
CA ALA A 234 -16.67 23.52 -3.46
C ALA A 234 -16.22 24.33 -2.21
N LYS A 235 -16.40 25.65 -2.28
CA LYS A 235 -16.04 26.64 -1.25
C LYS A 235 -17.17 27.64 -0.97
N ASP A 236 -18.13 27.80 -1.89
CA ASP A 236 -19.30 28.67 -1.70
C ASP A 236 -20.52 27.80 -1.35
N GLU A 237 -20.62 27.39 -0.08
CA GLU A 237 -21.66 26.48 0.44
C GLU A 237 -23.10 26.90 0.07
N ARG A 238 -23.31 28.18 -0.21
CA ARG A 238 -24.58 28.76 -0.67
C ARG A 238 -25.01 28.30 -2.07
N ARG A 239 -24.16 27.58 -2.80
CA ARG A 239 -24.45 26.99 -4.12
C ARG A 239 -24.73 25.50 -4.08
N TYR A 240 -24.56 24.86 -2.91
CA TYR A 240 -24.68 23.41 -2.76
C TYR A 240 -26.12 22.97 -3.01
N THR A 241 -26.27 22.03 -3.97
CA THR A 241 -27.56 21.37 -4.22
C THR A 241 -27.46 19.94 -3.69
N HIS A 242 -28.40 19.55 -2.83
CA HIS A 242 -28.39 18.23 -2.18
C HIS A 242 -29.17 17.20 -2.99
N ASP A 243 -28.49 16.15 -3.45
CA ASP A 243 -29.10 14.98 -4.05
C ASP A 243 -29.44 13.96 -2.95
N LYS A 244 -30.75 13.91 -2.64
CA LYS A 244 -31.33 13.03 -1.62
C LYS A 244 -31.34 11.55 -2.03
N THR A 245 -31.10 11.24 -3.32
CA THR A 245 -31.12 9.88 -3.85
C THR A 245 -29.89 9.09 -3.39
N HIS A 246 -28.75 9.77 -3.25
CA HIS A 246 -27.45 9.17 -2.93
C HIS A 246 -26.76 9.78 -1.70
N ASP A 247 -27.42 10.74 -1.03
CA ASP A 247 -26.89 11.62 0.02
C ASP A 247 -25.58 12.32 -0.39
N GLN A 248 -25.66 13.06 -1.50
CA GLN A 248 -24.54 13.71 -2.16
C GLN A 248 -24.79 15.22 -2.27
N ILE A 249 -23.72 16.00 -2.25
CA ILE A 249 -23.76 17.44 -2.47
C ILE A 249 -23.14 17.76 -3.82
N ILE A 250 -23.91 18.34 -4.74
CA ILE A 250 -23.42 18.90 -6.00
C ILE A 250 -22.65 20.19 -5.68
N VAL A 251 -21.36 20.21 -6.00
CA VAL A 251 -20.41 21.28 -5.69
C VAL A 251 -19.89 22.03 -6.92
N SER A 252 -20.08 21.50 -8.13
CA SER A 252 -19.65 22.14 -9.38
C SER A 252 -20.46 21.58 -10.57
N SER A 253 -20.65 22.37 -11.62
CA SER A 253 -21.27 21.95 -12.89
C SER A 253 -20.44 22.43 -14.07
N LEU A 254 -19.76 21.50 -14.74
CA LEU A 254 -18.84 21.75 -15.84
C LEU A 254 -19.57 21.63 -17.17
N HIS A 255 -19.31 22.56 -18.09
CA HIS A 255 -20.01 22.65 -19.38
C HIS A 255 -19.00 22.47 -20.52
N THR A 256 -18.97 21.29 -21.14
CA THR A 256 -17.99 20.98 -22.19
C THR A 256 -18.62 21.20 -23.57
N GLY A 257 -18.58 22.45 -24.04
CA GLY A 257 -19.08 22.84 -25.37
C GLY A 257 -19.24 24.36 -25.53
N LYS A 258 -20.13 24.76 -26.44
CA LYS A 258 -20.76 26.08 -26.48
C LYS A 258 -22.23 25.89 -26.79
N ASP A 259 -23.06 26.75 -26.20
CA ASP A 259 -24.49 26.87 -26.47
C ASP A 259 -25.24 25.52 -26.33
N ASP A 260 -26.40 25.36 -26.97
CA ASP A 260 -27.33 24.21 -26.78
C ASP A 260 -26.76 22.81 -27.13
N THR A 261 -25.50 22.73 -27.56
CA THR A 261 -24.81 21.46 -27.87
C THR A 261 -23.88 20.98 -26.75
N ALA A 262 -23.63 21.79 -25.73
CA ALA A 262 -22.74 21.45 -24.63
C ALA A 262 -23.23 20.23 -23.82
N TYR A 263 -22.28 19.42 -23.35
CA TYR A 263 -22.55 18.46 -22.29
C TYR A 263 -22.37 19.13 -20.92
N THR A 264 -23.24 18.79 -19.97
CA THR A 264 -23.18 19.27 -18.60
C THR A 264 -22.81 18.12 -17.67
N LEU A 265 -21.68 18.25 -16.97
CA LEU A 265 -21.20 17.30 -15.98
C LEU A 265 -21.31 17.91 -14.59
N ASN A 266 -22.29 17.47 -13.82
CA ASN A 266 -22.41 17.81 -12.40
C ASN A 266 -21.40 16.99 -11.60
N LEU A 267 -20.69 17.63 -10.68
CA LEU A 267 -19.77 16.97 -9.76
C LEU A 267 -20.36 17.00 -8.35
N ALA A 268 -20.62 15.82 -7.81
CA ALA A 268 -21.19 15.61 -6.50
C ALA A 268 -20.27 14.76 -5.61
N ILE A 269 -20.28 15.06 -4.33
CA ILE A 269 -19.45 14.42 -3.30
C ILE A 269 -20.31 13.93 -2.14
N ALA A 270 -19.85 12.91 -1.42
CA ALA A 270 -20.52 12.43 -0.22
C ALA A 270 -20.70 13.56 0.83
N ASN A 271 -21.88 13.58 1.45
CA ASN A 271 -22.27 14.49 2.55
C ASN A 271 -21.54 14.16 3.87
N ASP A 272 -20.20 14.16 3.83
CA ASP A 272 -19.34 13.72 4.91
C ASP A 272 -18.67 14.91 5.62
N PRO A 273 -18.90 15.12 6.94
CA PRO A 273 -18.26 16.20 7.69
C PRO A 273 -16.73 16.23 7.58
N TYR A 274 -16.06 15.09 7.40
CA TYR A 274 -14.62 15.05 7.22
C TYR A 274 -14.18 15.58 5.85
N TYR A 275 -14.91 15.24 4.77
CA TYR A 275 -14.61 15.80 3.45
C TYR A 275 -14.94 17.29 3.41
N LEU A 276 -16.13 17.68 3.88
CA LEU A 276 -16.58 19.09 3.89
C LEU A 276 -15.67 19.98 4.73
N GLN A 277 -15.22 19.53 5.91
CA GLN A 277 -14.27 20.29 6.72
C GLN A 277 -12.92 20.51 6.01
N ASN A 278 -12.44 19.54 5.23
CA ASN A 278 -11.19 19.70 4.48
C ASN A 278 -11.38 20.52 3.20
N LEU A 279 -12.55 20.45 2.55
CA LEU A 279 -12.93 21.34 1.44
C LEU A 279 -12.95 22.82 1.89
N ASN A 280 -13.49 23.07 3.08
CA ASN A 280 -13.58 24.41 3.67
C ASN A 280 -12.26 24.96 4.24
N ARG A 281 -11.16 24.18 4.31
CA ARG A 281 -9.94 24.56 5.04
C ARG A 281 -8.98 25.52 4.31
N GLY A 282 -9.20 25.77 3.02
CA GLY A 282 -8.75 27.00 2.36
C GLY A 282 -7.29 27.10 1.92
N ASP A 283 -6.96 26.44 0.82
CA ASP A 283 -6.04 26.96 -0.21
C ASP A 283 -6.65 26.68 -1.60
N GLU A 284 -6.01 27.07 -2.72
CA GLU A 284 -6.64 27.05 -4.05
C GLU A 284 -7.24 25.70 -4.47
N HIS A 285 -6.61 24.55 -4.16
CA HIS A 285 -7.09 23.22 -4.56
C HIS A 285 -7.08 22.20 -3.41
N VAL A 286 -8.25 21.87 -2.87
CA VAL A 286 -8.44 20.98 -1.71
C VAL A 286 -7.73 19.62 -1.85
N LEU A 287 -7.79 19.05 -3.05
CA LEU A 287 -7.01 17.88 -3.45
C LEU A 287 -5.93 18.34 -4.43
N SER A 288 -4.66 18.12 -4.09
CA SER A 288 -3.52 18.49 -4.95
C SER A 288 -3.34 17.55 -6.14
N ASP A 289 -3.87 16.32 -6.03
CA ASP A 289 -3.86 15.28 -7.05
C ASP A 289 -5.10 14.37 -6.86
N LEU A 290 -5.58 13.76 -7.93
CA LEU A 290 -6.60 12.71 -7.91
C LEU A 290 -6.11 11.53 -8.76
N ILE A 291 -5.54 10.55 -8.08
CA ILE A 291 -4.83 9.42 -8.68
C ILE A 291 -5.82 8.29 -8.95
N SER A 292 -5.92 7.84 -10.19
CA SER A 292 -6.73 6.67 -10.53
C SER A 292 -6.10 5.38 -10.00
N ILE A 293 -6.90 4.37 -9.64
CA ILE A 293 -6.38 3.01 -9.39
C ILE A 293 -5.72 2.38 -10.63
N TYR A 294 -5.94 2.96 -11.81
CA TYR A 294 -5.30 2.58 -13.07
C TYR A 294 -4.03 3.41 -13.40
N ASP A 295 -3.55 4.26 -12.48
CA ASP A 295 -2.33 5.05 -12.66
C ASP A 295 -1.08 4.16 -12.58
N ASN A 296 -0.14 4.34 -13.52
CA ASN A 296 1.10 3.56 -13.60
C ASN A 296 1.99 3.67 -12.34
N ARG A 297 1.86 4.75 -11.55
CA ARG A 297 2.49 4.88 -10.23
C ARG A 297 2.12 3.73 -9.29
N LEU A 298 0.91 3.20 -9.42
CA LEU A 298 0.37 2.14 -8.56
C LEU A 298 0.62 0.72 -9.10
N ALA A 299 0.98 0.57 -10.38
CA ALA A 299 1.06 -0.73 -11.06
C ALA A 299 2.02 -1.75 -10.39
N ASN A 300 3.07 -1.26 -9.72
CA ASN A 300 4.07 -2.11 -9.06
C ASN A 300 3.84 -2.33 -7.55
N LEU A 301 2.80 -1.72 -6.95
CA LEU A 301 2.68 -1.57 -5.49
C LEU A 301 1.72 -2.58 -4.82
N GLN A 302 1.54 -3.75 -5.45
CA GLN A 302 0.71 -4.87 -4.94
C GLN A 302 -0.67 -4.43 -4.44
N VAL A 303 -1.37 -3.63 -5.23
CA VAL A 303 -2.60 -2.92 -4.84
C VAL A 303 -3.84 -3.84 -4.97
N THR A 304 -3.78 -4.98 -4.26
CA THR A 304 -4.61 -6.18 -4.42
C THR A 304 -5.90 -6.20 -3.59
N SER A 305 -6.09 -5.28 -2.65
CA SER A 305 -7.25 -5.24 -1.77
C SER A 305 -8.43 -4.53 -2.42
N THR A 306 -9.21 -5.25 -3.23
CA THR A 306 -10.34 -4.69 -4.00
C THR A 306 -11.70 -5.27 -3.59
N ARG A 307 -12.76 -4.52 -3.88
CA ARG A 307 -14.15 -4.98 -3.92
C ARG A 307 -14.67 -4.70 -5.32
N ALA A 308 -15.01 -5.75 -6.08
CA ALA A 308 -15.60 -5.59 -7.41
C ALA A 308 -16.97 -4.87 -7.31
N GLY A 309 -17.28 -4.05 -8.30
CA GLY A 309 -18.51 -3.26 -8.33
C GLY A 309 -18.51 -2.22 -9.44
N LEU A 310 -19.44 -1.27 -9.34
CA LEU A 310 -19.62 -0.16 -10.27
C LEU A 310 -18.71 1.03 -9.90
N GLY A 311 -18.13 1.67 -10.92
CA GLY A 311 -17.36 2.89 -10.80
C GLY A 311 -15.85 2.68 -10.76
N VAL A 312 -15.10 3.78 -10.74
CA VAL A 312 -13.63 3.81 -10.74
C VAL A 312 -13.12 4.22 -9.37
N GLY A 313 -12.15 3.49 -8.84
CA GLY A 313 -11.46 3.89 -7.61
C GLY A 313 -10.47 5.04 -7.88
N PHE A 314 -10.42 6.00 -6.97
CA PHE A 314 -9.46 7.09 -6.97
C PHE A 314 -8.87 7.31 -5.57
N VAL A 315 -7.64 7.83 -5.52
CA VAL A 315 -7.00 8.37 -4.32
C VAL A 315 -6.92 9.88 -4.47
N GLY A 316 -7.73 10.61 -3.69
CA GLY A 316 -7.62 12.05 -3.55
C GLY A 316 -6.52 12.39 -2.56
N SER A 317 -5.48 13.10 -2.99
CA SER A 317 -4.37 13.51 -2.13
C SER A 317 -4.60 14.94 -1.60
N LEU A 318 -4.78 15.11 -0.28
CA LEU A 318 -5.02 16.41 0.34
C LEU A 318 -3.85 17.39 0.15
N GLN A 319 -4.16 18.68 -0.09
CA GLN A 319 -3.18 19.76 -0.01
C GLN A 319 -2.66 19.90 1.44
N GLY A 320 -1.36 20.17 1.60
CA GLY A 320 -0.72 20.32 2.91
C GLY A 320 -0.49 19.02 3.70
N ARG A 321 -0.77 17.83 3.12
CA ARG A 321 -0.39 16.55 3.74
C ARG A 321 1.13 16.43 3.94
N GLN A 322 1.56 15.67 4.94
CA GLN A 322 2.97 15.44 5.20
C GLN A 322 3.59 14.53 4.12
N THR A 323 4.44 15.11 3.26
CA THR A 323 5.23 14.37 2.26
C THR A 323 6.73 14.42 2.61
N LYS A 324 7.24 13.31 3.13
CA LYS A 324 8.66 13.10 3.37
C LYS A 324 9.32 12.70 2.06
N SER A 325 9.71 13.67 1.26
CA SER A 325 10.56 13.43 0.08
C SER A 325 12.04 13.45 0.47
N VAL A 326 12.85 12.55 -0.12
CA VAL A 326 14.32 12.55 0.01
C VAL A 326 14.90 13.92 -0.34
N LYS A 327 14.29 14.62 -1.31
CA LYS A 327 14.68 15.98 -1.70
C LYS A 327 14.48 16.99 -0.56
N HIS A 328 13.32 17.01 0.10
CA HIS A 328 13.07 17.94 1.20
C HIS A 328 13.89 17.62 2.45
N ALA A 329 14.14 16.33 2.74
CA ALA A 329 15.07 15.93 3.80
C ALA A 329 16.49 16.47 3.53
N LEU A 330 16.97 16.37 2.28
CA LEU A 330 18.28 16.87 1.87
C LEU A 330 18.33 18.42 1.86
N GLU A 331 17.29 19.10 1.38
CA GLU A 331 17.19 20.56 1.40
C GLU A 331 17.24 21.12 2.83
N ASN A 332 16.49 20.53 3.76
CA ASN A 332 16.52 20.93 5.17
C ASN A 332 17.88 20.66 5.82
N ALA A 333 18.50 19.51 5.55
CA ALA A 333 19.83 19.14 6.05
C ALA A 333 20.99 19.98 5.46
N LEU A 334 20.75 20.67 4.34
CA LEU A 334 21.68 21.65 3.75
C LEU A 334 21.46 23.05 4.33
N GLN A 335 20.22 23.46 4.58
CA GLN A 335 19.90 24.79 5.14
C GLN A 335 20.36 24.95 6.59
N THR A 336 20.21 23.93 7.44
CA THR A 336 20.67 23.99 8.85
C THR A 336 22.17 24.27 8.96
N LYS A 337 22.99 23.66 8.08
CA LYS A 337 24.45 23.89 8.03
C LYS A 337 24.86 25.32 7.64
N THR A 338 23.97 26.12 7.04
CA THR A 338 24.27 27.52 6.72
C THR A 338 23.98 28.50 7.87
N SER A 339 23.41 28.06 8.99
CA SER A 339 22.97 28.94 10.08
C SER A 339 23.81 28.90 11.37
N GLU A 340 24.69 27.92 11.55
CA GLU A 340 25.46 27.71 12.81
C GLU A 340 26.61 28.72 13.08
N SER A 341 26.62 29.89 12.43
CA SER A 341 27.75 30.83 12.45
C SER A 341 27.47 32.23 13.05
N THR A 342 26.50 32.42 13.96
CA THR A 342 26.49 33.57 14.90
C THR A 342 25.50 33.49 16.09
N SER A 343 25.65 32.51 16.99
CA SER A 343 25.08 32.65 18.36
C SER A 343 25.76 31.75 19.40
N GLN A 344 26.62 32.33 20.23
CA GLN A 344 27.02 31.69 21.50
C GLN A 344 25.95 31.99 22.54
N THR A 345 25.14 30.98 22.85
CA THR A 345 24.17 30.99 23.97
C THR A 345 24.37 29.68 24.75
N PRO A 346 24.28 29.67 26.09
CA PRO A 346 24.42 28.44 26.85
C PRO A 346 23.41 27.38 26.38
N ALA A 347 23.87 26.12 26.29
CA ALA A 347 23.01 25.02 25.88
C ALA A 347 21.82 24.89 26.86
N GLN A 348 20.61 25.07 26.33
CA GLN A 348 19.38 24.76 27.06
C GLN A 348 19.31 23.23 27.28
N PRO A 349 18.73 22.76 28.40
CA PRO A 349 18.45 21.33 28.57
C PRO A 349 17.49 20.84 27.49
N LEU A 350 17.71 19.60 27.07
CA LEU A 350 16.86 18.90 26.11
C LEU A 350 15.43 18.75 26.68
N HIS A 351 14.44 18.47 25.84
CA HIS A 351 13.04 18.20 26.21
C HIS A 351 12.18 19.34 26.78
N THR A 352 12.68 20.56 27.02
CA THR A 352 11.81 21.69 27.41
C THR A 352 10.80 22.15 26.33
N LYS A 353 10.80 21.53 25.13
CA LYS A 353 9.91 21.80 23.99
C LYS A 353 9.57 20.59 23.11
N ASP A 354 9.80 19.34 23.53
CA ASP A 354 9.32 18.18 22.75
C ASP A 354 7.82 17.99 23.00
N ASP A 355 7.01 18.29 21.99
CA ASP A 355 5.57 18.05 21.97
C ASP A 355 5.26 16.88 21.03
N PRO A 356 4.93 15.68 21.55
CA PRO A 356 4.58 14.54 20.73
C PRO A 356 3.40 14.78 19.78
N ALA A 357 2.52 15.78 20.04
CA ALA A 357 1.44 16.14 19.12
C ALA A 357 1.95 16.62 17.74
N THR A 358 3.21 17.09 17.66
CA THR A 358 3.86 17.48 16.40
C THR A 358 4.35 16.29 15.57
N ARG A 359 4.58 15.12 16.21
CA ARG A 359 5.12 13.88 15.62
C ARG A 359 4.02 12.88 15.22
N ILE A 360 2.76 13.34 15.19
CA ILE A 360 1.58 12.57 14.81
C ILE A 360 1.09 13.02 13.44
N HIS A 361 0.91 12.07 12.53
CA HIS A 361 0.70 12.34 11.11
C HIS A 361 -0.44 11.51 10.55
N ASN A 362 -1.38 12.17 9.88
CA ASN A 362 -2.30 11.49 8.96
C ASN A 362 -1.67 11.47 7.56
N MET A 363 -1.77 10.36 6.82
CA MET A 363 -1.20 10.30 5.46
C MET A 363 -1.79 11.37 4.51
N GLY A 364 -3.05 11.76 4.73
CA GLY A 364 -3.75 12.74 3.89
C GLY A 364 -4.24 12.20 2.55
N HIS A 365 -4.32 10.88 2.39
CA HIS A 365 -4.83 10.20 1.20
C HIS A 365 -6.24 9.68 1.44
N LEU A 366 -7.16 10.04 0.55
CA LEU A 366 -8.59 9.77 0.68
C LEU A 366 -9.03 8.80 -0.41
N LEU A 367 -9.57 7.66 0.00
CA LEU A 367 -10.14 6.70 -0.93
C LEU A 367 -11.52 7.18 -1.39
N LEU A 368 -11.71 7.22 -2.70
CA LEU A 368 -12.93 7.66 -3.37
C LEU A 368 -13.34 6.63 -4.44
N THR A 369 -14.64 6.54 -4.72
CA THR A 369 -15.16 5.80 -5.88
C THR A 369 -16.02 6.76 -6.71
N GLY A 370 -15.59 7.01 -7.95
CA GLY A 370 -16.31 7.84 -8.92
C GLY A 370 -17.25 7.02 -9.79
N VAL A 371 -18.54 7.38 -9.80
CA VAL A 371 -19.58 6.81 -10.68
C VAL A 371 -20.18 7.94 -11.52
N ILE A 372 -20.45 7.72 -12.81
CA ILE A 372 -21.10 8.73 -13.68
C ILE A 372 -22.42 8.19 -14.21
N VAL A 373 -23.51 8.85 -13.83
CA VAL A 373 -24.89 8.47 -14.16
C VAL A 373 -25.43 9.47 -15.21
N PRO A 374 -25.82 9.02 -16.42
CA PRO A 374 -26.57 9.87 -17.37
C PRO A 374 -27.94 10.23 -16.77
N GLN A 375 -28.40 11.48 -16.93
CA GLN A 375 -29.71 11.89 -16.44
C GLN A 375 -30.83 11.26 -17.29
N GLY A 376 -31.58 10.33 -16.71
CA GLY A 376 -32.76 9.71 -17.32
C GLY A 376 -33.19 8.42 -16.62
N ASP A 377 -34.50 8.16 -16.55
CA ASP A 377 -35.06 6.93 -15.95
C ASP A 377 -35.49 5.89 -17.01
N THR A 378 -35.67 6.31 -18.27
CA THR A 378 -35.96 5.43 -19.41
C THR A 378 -34.78 5.33 -20.38
N LEU A 379 -34.80 4.33 -21.26
CA LEU A 379 -33.78 4.16 -22.29
C LEU A 379 -33.65 5.40 -23.20
N ASP A 380 -34.77 6.00 -23.62
CA ASP A 380 -34.75 7.17 -24.51
C ASP A 380 -34.22 8.44 -23.82
N ASP A 381 -34.52 8.62 -22.52
CA ASP A 381 -33.95 9.72 -21.73
C ASP A 381 -32.41 9.58 -21.68
N VAL A 382 -31.92 8.39 -21.28
CA VAL A 382 -30.49 8.09 -21.19
C VAL A 382 -29.81 8.23 -22.56
N LEU A 383 -30.43 7.75 -23.64
CA LEU A 383 -29.84 7.82 -24.97
C LEU A 383 -29.82 9.23 -25.56
N SER A 384 -30.73 10.12 -25.16
CA SER A 384 -30.82 11.50 -25.66
C SER A 384 -30.13 12.55 -24.77
N THR A 385 -29.89 12.25 -23.50
CA THR A 385 -29.41 13.23 -22.52
C THR A 385 -28.02 13.82 -22.82
N ARG A 386 -27.85 15.09 -22.46
CA ARG A 386 -26.56 15.80 -22.40
C ARG A 386 -26.09 16.08 -20.97
N THR A 387 -26.86 15.69 -19.96
CA THR A 387 -26.55 15.90 -18.54
C THR A 387 -26.08 14.61 -17.90
N PHE A 388 -24.96 14.67 -17.19
CA PHE A 388 -24.35 13.56 -16.48
C PHE A 388 -24.03 13.98 -15.04
N ASN A 389 -24.30 13.10 -14.07
CA ASN A 389 -23.99 13.31 -12.66
C ASN A 389 -22.82 12.41 -12.26
N THR A 390 -21.67 13.01 -11.91
CA THR A 390 -20.55 12.31 -11.26
C THR A 390 -20.76 12.32 -9.76
N TYR A 391 -20.71 11.15 -9.12
CA TYR A 391 -20.80 10.99 -7.68
C TYR A 391 -19.49 10.40 -7.13
N PHE A 392 -18.92 11.01 -6.08
CA PHE A 392 -17.72 10.54 -5.40
C PHE A 392 -18.05 10.01 -4.00
N PHE A 393 -18.08 8.69 -3.87
CA PHE A 393 -18.38 7.98 -2.62
C PHE A 393 -17.13 7.65 -1.81
N ASN A 394 -17.29 7.51 -0.50
CA ASN A 394 -16.30 6.86 0.36
C ASN A 394 -16.61 5.35 0.43
N PRO A 395 -15.85 4.44 -0.21
CA PRO A 395 -16.21 3.02 -0.26
C PRO A 395 -16.08 2.26 1.08
N TYR A 396 -15.49 2.88 2.12
CA TYR A 396 -15.55 2.39 3.50
C TYR A 396 -16.92 2.64 4.16
N LYS A 397 -17.58 3.77 3.85
CA LYS A 397 -18.90 4.13 4.40
C LYS A 397 -20.05 3.67 3.50
N THR A 398 -19.91 3.86 2.19
CA THR A 398 -20.93 3.49 1.18
C THR A 398 -20.50 2.22 0.46
N GLN A 399 -21.23 1.12 0.67
CA GLN A 399 -20.89 -0.18 0.06
C GLN A 399 -21.60 -0.41 -1.28
N ASN A 400 -22.81 0.13 -1.44
CA ASN A 400 -23.66 -0.01 -2.62
C ASN A 400 -24.15 1.37 -3.11
N ILE A 401 -24.51 1.47 -4.39
CA ILE A 401 -25.25 2.60 -4.98
C ILE A 401 -26.60 2.09 -5.50
N SER A 402 -27.68 2.84 -5.24
CA SER A 402 -28.99 2.53 -5.81
C SER A 402 -29.17 3.19 -7.17
N ILE A 403 -29.49 2.41 -8.19
CA ILE A 403 -29.70 2.83 -9.58
C ILE A 403 -31.01 2.22 -10.07
N LEU A 404 -31.95 3.07 -10.50
CA LEU A 404 -33.26 2.66 -11.03
C LEU A 404 -34.01 1.69 -10.08
N GLY A 405 -33.90 1.93 -8.77
CA GLY A 405 -34.55 1.11 -7.72
C GLY A 405 -33.89 -0.24 -7.44
N LYS A 406 -32.69 -0.50 -7.95
CA LYS A 406 -31.87 -1.69 -7.65
C LYS A 406 -30.52 -1.27 -7.05
N ASP A 407 -30.06 -1.99 -6.03
CA ASP A 407 -28.77 -1.73 -5.40
C ASP A 407 -27.63 -2.52 -6.07
N TYR A 408 -26.54 -1.83 -6.39
CA TYR A 408 -25.34 -2.39 -7.02
C TYR A 408 -24.12 -2.13 -6.13
N PRO A 409 -23.19 -3.09 -5.94
CA PRO A 409 -21.99 -2.87 -5.16
C PRO A 409 -21.12 -1.79 -5.80
N LEU A 410 -20.56 -0.89 -5.00
CA LEU A 410 -19.58 0.12 -5.44
C LEU A 410 -18.20 -0.51 -5.52
N MET A 411 -17.47 -0.25 -6.61
CA MET A 411 -16.06 -0.60 -6.74
C MET A 411 -15.24 0.01 -5.60
N ALA A 412 -14.21 -0.70 -5.14
CA ALA A 412 -13.26 -0.17 -4.15
C ALA A 412 -11.86 -0.74 -4.34
N ASN A 413 -10.84 0.03 -3.96
CA ASN A 413 -9.48 -0.47 -3.76
C ASN A 413 -8.91 0.08 -2.44
N PHE A 414 -9.00 -0.70 -1.37
CA PHE A 414 -8.65 -0.27 -0.02
C PHE A 414 -7.14 -0.11 0.18
N SER A 415 -6.33 -0.85 -0.58
CA SER A 415 -4.87 -0.71 -0.60
C SER A 415 -4.35 0.54 -1.32
N ALA A 416 -5.17 1.22 -2.14
CA ALA A 416 -4.69 2.28 -3.03
C ALA A 416 -4.13 3.51 -2.30
N THR A 417 -4.78 3.98 -1.23
CA THR A 417 -4.30 5.14 -0.45
C THR A 417 -2.93 4.89 0.17
N TYR A 418 -2.73 3.68 0.69
CA TYR A 418 -1.47 3.26 1.31
C TYR A 418 -0.36 3.08 0.26
N ALA A 419 -0.68 2.50 -0.91
CA ALA A 419 0.23 2.42 -2.04
C ALA A 419 0.69 3.82 -2.52
N THR A 420 -0.24 4.78 -2.67
CA THR A 420 0.12 6.17 -2.99
C THR A 420 1.06 6.77 -1.95
N TRP A 421 0.75 6.64 -0.65
CA TRP A 421 1.58 7.19 0.42
C TRP A 421 3.01 6.61 0.40
N LEU A 422 3.17 5.30 0.21
CA LEU A 422 4.47 4.65 0.06
C LEU A 422 5.26 5.22 -1.14
N SER A 423 4.57 5.43 -2.27
CA SER A 423 5.16 5.98 -3.50
C SER A 423 5.55 7.46 -3.40
N GLU A 424 4.88 8.25 -2.55
CA GLU A 424 5.20 9.67 -2.35
C GLU A 424 6.35 9.88 -1.36
N ASN A 425 6.58 8.93 -0.44
CA ASN A 425 7.43 9.15 0.75
C ASN A 425 8.75 8.35 0.78
N ASN A 426 9.05 7.49 -0.20
CA ASN A 426 10.30 6.71 -0.31
C ASN A 426 10.82 6.11 1.02
N LEU A 427 9.92 5.66 1.89
CA LEU A 427 10.19 5.52 3.33
C LEU A 427 11.31 4.53 3.68
N GLN A 428 11.51 3.51 2.86
CA GLN A 428 12.62 2.56 3.00
C GLN A 428 14.00 3.24 2.86
N GLN A 429 14.11 4.28 2.03
CA GLN A 429 15.33 5.08 1.88
C GLN A 429 15.44 6.13 2.99
N ILE A 430 14.34 6.83 3.32
CA ILE A 430 14.37 7.91 4.31
C ILE A 430 14.55 7.38 5.74
N SER A 431 13.91 6.27 6.11
CA SER A 431 14.12 5.65 7.42
C SER A 431 15.58 5.23 7.62
N LEU A 432 16.21 4.66 6.59
CA LEU A 432 17.63 4.32 6.60
C LEU A 432 18.56 5.56 6.64
N LEU A 433 18.16 6.67 6.01
CA LEU A 433 18.88 7.95 6.08
C LEU A 433 18.69 8.65 7.44
N ASN A 434 17.53 8.55 8.07
CA ASN A 434 17.28 9.08 9.42
C ASN A 434 18.08 8.30 10.47
N MET A 435 18.22 6.97 10.32
CA MET A 435 19.14 6.14 11.12
C MET A 435 20.63 6.56 10.98
N LEU A 436 20.98 7.31 9.93
CA LEU A 436 22.31 7.89 9.69
C LEU A 436 22.39 9.38 10.07
N SER A 437 21.29 10.00 10.51
CA SER A 437 21.25 11.42 10.87
C SER A 437 21.74 11.66 12.30
N THR A 438 22.35 12.83 12.51
CA THR A 438 22.91 13.27 13.81
C THR A 438 22.04 14.35 14.49
N SER A 439 20.90 14.72 13.91
CA SER A 439 20.03 15.79 14.39
C SER A 439 18.92 15.25 15.29
N ASP A 440 18.89 15.68 16.55
CA ASP A 440 18.03 15.18 17.62
C ASP A 440 16.54 15.04 17.22
N GLU A 441 15.94 16.04 16.55
CA GLU A 441 14.54 16.00 16.09
C GLU A 441 14.24 14.89 15.08
N ALA A 442 15.20 14.53 14.22
CA ALA A 442 15.01 13.54 13.15
C ALA A 442 15.20 12.08 13.62
N ALA A 443 15.60 11.88 14.88
CA ALA A 443 15.78 10.57 15.48
C ALA A 443 14.56 10.10 16.30
N LEU A 444 13.67 11.03 16.69
CA LEU A 444 12.51 10.74 17.53
C LEU A 444 11.45 9.89 16.79
N PRO A 445 10.64 9.09 17.52
CA PRO A 445 9.55 8.32 16.93
C PRO A 445 8.43 9.18 16.34
N GLU A 446 7.77 8.68 15.30
CA GLU A 446 6.68 9.33 14.57
C GLU A 446 5.54 8.32 14.32
N LEU A 447 4.29 8.79 14.40
CA LEU A 447 3.10 7.95 14.31
C LEU A 447 2.28 8.29 13.06
N PHE A 448 2.14 7.32 12.17
CA PHE A 448 1.41 7.46 10.91
C PHE A 448 0.06 6.73 10.97
N MET A 449 -1.03 7.51 10.94
CA MET A 449 -2.40 7.01 10.83
C MET A 449 -2.71 6.74 9.35
N LEU A 450 -2.90 5.47 8.97
CA LEU A 450 -3.08 5.07 7.56
C LEU A 450 -4.47 5.42 6.98
N SER A 451 -5.38 5.89 7.84
CA SER A 451 -6.71 6.38 7.49
C SER A 451 -7.06 7.60 8.37
N PRO A 452 -8.09 8.39 8.03
CA PRO A 452 -8.78 9.24 9.00
C PRO A 452 -9.20 8.42 10.23
N TYR A 453 -9.11 9.02 11.42
CA TYR A 453 -9.50 8.36 12.67
C TYR A 453 -10.99 8.05 12.70
N ASN A 454 -11.34 6.83 13.13
CA ASN A 454 -12.71 6.37 13.26
C ASN A 454 -12.96 5.83 14.69
N PRO A 455 -13.84 6.42 15.51
CA PRO A 455 -14.03 6.00 16.90
C PRO A 455 -14.63 4.58 17.05
N GLU A 456 -15.30 4.07 16.02
CA GLU A 456 -15.93 2.74 16.01
C GLU A 456 -14.96 1.60 15.66
N GLN A 457 -13.74 1.94 15.22
CA GLN A 457 -12.74 0.97 14.76
C GLN A 457 -11.57 0.85 15.75
N GLN A 458 -11.33 -0.36 16.23
CA GLN A 458 -10.20 -0.70 17.09
C GLN A 458 -8.86 -0.34 16.42
N VAL A 459 -7.90 0.21 17.18
CA VAL A 459 -6.60 0.60 16.62
C VAL A 459 -5.63 -0.57 16.67
N ILE A 460 -5.03 -0.93 15.53
CA ILE A 460 -3.85 -1.79 15.45
C ILE A 460 -2.61 -0.92 15.35
N ILE A 461 -1.71 -1.00 16.33
CA ILE A 461 -0.42 -0.28 16.35
C ILE A 461 0.69 -1.27 15.95
N MET A 462 1.55 -0.88 15.00
CA MET A 462 2.62 -1.74 14.47
C MET A 462 4.02 -1.16 14.73
N LEU A 463 4.90 -1.93 15.39
CA LEU A 463 6.29 -1.57 15.72
C LEU A 463 7.29 -2.46 14.97
N HIS A 464 8.01 -1.90 14.00
CA HIS A 464 8.98 -2.63 13.17
C HIS A 464 10.25 -3.07 13.94
N GLY A 465 11.00 -4.02 13.38
CA GLY A 465 12.30 -4.46 13.91
C GLY A 465 13.48 -3.51 13.62
N LEU A 466 14.66 -3.90 14.12
CA LEU A 466 15.95 -3.23 13.92
C LEU A 466 16.34 -3.21 12.43
N ALA A 467 16.89 -2.07 11.95
CA ALA A 467 17.26 -1.84 10.55
C ALA A 467 16.12 -2.07 9.52
N SER A 468 14.87 -1.98 9.98
CA SER A 468 13.65 -2.01 9.16
C SER A 468 12.88 -0.69 9.31
N SER A 469 11.78 -0.56 8.58
CA SER A 469 10.92 0.62 8.56
C SER A 469 9.44 0.23 8.46
N PRO A 470 8.47 1.18 8.55
CA PRO A 470 7.05 0.89 8.33
C PRO A 470 6.72 0.12 7.04
N THR A 471 7.56 0.22 6.00
CA THR A 471 7.37 -0.52 4.72
C THR A 471 7.43 -2.04 4.86
N THR A 472 7.94 -2.59 5.97
CA THR A 472 7.97 -4.05 6.21
C THR A 472 6.59 -4.61 6.53
N TRP A 473 5.63 -3.74 6.91
CA TRP A 473 4.26 -4.14 7.23
C TRP A 473 3.34 -4.22 6.00
N VAL A 474 3.82 -3.90 4.80
CA VAL A 474 2.98 -3.74 3.60
C VAL A 474 2.13 -4.98 3.29
N ASN A 475 2.75 -6.16 3.32
CA ASN A 475 2.05 -7.43 3.07
C ASN A 475 0.96 -7.70 4.11
N LEU A 476 1.22 -7.40 5.39
CA LEU A 476 0.25 -7.55 6.47
C LEU A 476 -0.90 -6.54 6.31
N THR A 477 -0.59 -5.25 6.15
CA THR A 477 -1.59 -4.18 5.99
C THR A 477 -2.51 -4.44 4.80
N ASN A 478 -1.98 -4.84 3.63
CA ASN A 478 -2.81 -5.17 2.48
C ASN A 478 -3.73 -6.39 2.74
N ASN A 479 -3.27 -7.40 3.50
CA ASN A 479 -4.09 -8.54 3.90
C ASN A 479 -5.18 -8.18 4.93
N LEU A 480 -4.89 -7.29 5.89
CA LEU A 480 -5.89 -6.76 6.83
C LEU A 480 -6.96 -5.94 6.12
N LEU A 481 -6.57 -5.14 5.13
CA LEU A 481 -7.49 -4.37 4.29
C LEU A 481 -8.31 -5.27 3.35
N ALA A 482 -7.76 -6.39 2.87
CA ALA A 482 -8.49 -7.34 2.02
C ALA A 482 -9.64 -8.03 2.78
N ASP A 483 -9.40 -8.44 4.03
CA ASP A 483 -10.40 -9.09 4.88
C ASP A 483 -11.54 -8.11 5.25
N PRO A 484 -12.80 -8.36 4.82
CA PRO A 484 -13.89 -7.42 5.07
C PRO A 484 -14.27 -7.23 6.53
N VAL A 485 -14.08 -8.25 7.37
CA VAL A 485 -14.42 -8.16 8.79
C VAL A 485 -13.38 -7.33 9.53
N LEU A 486 -12.10 -7.58 9.23
CA LEU A 486 -10.99 -6.84 9.84
C LEU A 486 -10.96 -5.38 9.37
N ARG A 487 -11.01 -5.12 8.05
CA ARG A 487 -11.06 -3.76 7.49
C ARG A 487 -12.21 -2.92 8.05
N ASN A 488 -13.37 -3.55 8.29
CA ASN A 488 -14.53 -2.82 8.80
C ASN A 488 -14.45 -2.55 10.31
N ASN A 489 -13.68 -3.32 11.09
CA ASN A 489 -13.55 -3.17 12.54
C ASN A 489 -12.23 -2.57 13.04
N TYR A 490 -11.18 -2.56 12.23
CA TYR A 490 -9.84 -2.09 12.62
C TYR A 490 -9.35 -0.95 11.74
N GLN A 491 -8.64 -0.01 12.35
CA GLN A 491 -7.80 1.00 11.70
C GLN A 491 -6.33 0.77 12.07
N VAL A 492 -5.40 1.09 11.18
CA VAL A 492 -3.96 0.79 11.38
C VAL A 492 -3.16 2.07 11.60
N TRP A 493 -2.35 2.08 12.66
CA TRP A 493 -1.32 3.08 12.94
C TRP A 493 0.06 2.41 12.86
N GLN A 494 1.00 3.01 12.14
CA GLN A 494 2.38 2.53 12.04
C GLN A 494 3.33 3.51 12.72
N VAL A 495 4.20 3.02 13.60
CA VAL A 495 5.23 3.86 14.23
C VAL A 495 6.54 3.68 13.47
N ALA A 496 7.10 4.79 12.99
CA ALA A 496 8.48 4.86 12.53
C ALA A 496 9.35 5.33 13.70
N TYR A 497 10.48 4.68 13.95
CA TYR A 497 11.39 5.11 15.03
C TYR A 497 12.84 4.77 14.72
N SER A 498 13.78 5.57 15.25
CA SER A 498 15.20 5.34 14.98
C SER A 498 15.73 4.16 15.79
N THR A 499 16.01 3.07 15.09
CA THR A 499 16.49 1.82 15.70
C THR A 499 17.93 1.88 16.24
N ASN A 500 18.59 3.04 16.13
CA ASN A 500 19.90 3.32 16.74
C ASN A 500 19.82 3.84 18.19
N LEU A 501 18.69 4.43 18.61
CA LEU A 501 18.50 4.94 19.98
C LEU A 501 18.41 3.78 20.99
N PRO A 502 18.83 4.01 22.26
CA PRO A 502 18.63 3.04 23.34
C PRO A 502 17.16 2.59 23.43
N ILE A 503 16.94 1.30 23.69
CA ILE A 503 15.60 0.69 23.63
C ILE A 503 14.67 1.29 24.70
N LEU A 504 15.21 1.71 25.86
CA LEU A 504 14.44 2.41 26.91
C LEU A 504 13.99 3.82 26.49
N GLU A 505 14.83 4.59 25.77
CA GLU A 505 14.43 5.90 25.23
C GLU A 505 13.36 5.72 24.14
N ASN A 506 13.56 4.77 23.22
CA ASN A 506 12.55 4.42 22.21
C ASN A 506 11.22 4.02 22.85
N ARG A 507 11.24 3.16 23.89
CA ARG A 507 10.05 2.77 24.66
C ARG A 507 9.35 4.00 25.27
N TYR A 508 10.10 4.85 25.95
CA TYR A 508 9.56 6.06 26.59
C TYR A 508 8.90 7.00 25.58
N GLN A 509 9.62 7.30 24.49
CA GLN A 509 9.16 8.20 23.44
C GLN A 509 7.95 7.66 22.67
N ILE A 510 7.89 6.34 22.42
CA ILE A 510 6.75 5.69 21.77
C ILE A 510 5.53 5.67 22.71
N TRP A 511 5.72 5.46 24.02
CA TRP A 511 4.62 5.54 25.00
C TRP A 511 3.99 6.94 25.01
N ARG A 512 4.82 7.99 25.18
CA ARG A 512 4.40 9.41 25.15
C ARG A 512 3.67 9.77 23.85
N LEU A 513 4.11 9.23 22.72
CA LEU A 513 3.53 9.47 21.40
C LEU A 513 2.16 8.80 21.20
N ILE A 514 2.01 7.54 21.64
CA ILE A 514 0.73 6.81 21.53
C ILE A 514 -0.32 7.39 22.47
N ASP A 515 0.07 7.71 23.72
CA ASP A 515 -0.80 8.38 24.69
C ASP A 515 -1.28 9.76 24.19
N ALA A 516 -0.37 10.56 23.62
CA ALA A 516 -0.73 11.83 22.98
C ALA A 516 -1.69 11.63 21.79
N ALA A 517 -1.48 10.61 20.96
CA ALA A 517 -2.36 10.32 19.81
C ALA A 517 -3.78 9.93 20.22
N PHE A 518 -3.94 9.13 21.27
CA PHE A 518 -5.27 8.84 21.80
C PHE A 518 -5.90 10.08 22.45
N LYS A 519 -5.15 10.86 23.24
CA LYS A 519 -5.66 12.11 23.84
C LYS A 519 -6.02 13.18 22.80
N GLN A 520 -5.41 13.16 21.61
CA GLN A 520 -5.73 14.04 20.50
C GLN A 520 -6.96 13.58 19.69
N THR A 521 -7.13 12.26 19.49
CA THR A 521 -8.21 11.71 18.65
C THR A 521 -9.50 11.41 19.43
N ASP A 522 -9.39 10.97 20.68
CA ASP A 522 -10.50 10.86 21.64
C ASP A 522 -10.07 11.43 23.02
N PRO A 523 -10.25 12.74 23.23
CA PRO A 523 -10.01 13.39 24.53
C PRO A 523 -10.89 12.87 25.68
N THR A 524 -11.84 11.96 25.44
CA THR A 524 -12.76 11.43 26.46
C THR A 524 -12.44 10.01 26.91
N GLY A 525 -11.64 9.24 26.15
CA GLY A 525 -11.31 7.84 26.44
C GLY A 525 -12.52 6.89 26.41
N LYS A 526 -13.48 7.13 25.52
CA LYS A 526 -14.77 6.41 25.43
C LYS A 526 -15.06 5.80 24.05
N ALA A 527 -14.27 6.12 23.04
CA ALA A 527 -14.36 5.46 21.75
C ALA A 527 -13.94 3.99 21.85
N ARG A 528 -14.57 3.09 21.10
CA ARG A 528 -14.13 1.69 21.00
C ARG A 528 -12.66 1.61 20.54
N ALA A 529 -12.28 2.53 19.65
CA ALA A 529 -10.93 2.76 19.18
C ALA A 529 -9.88 2.97 20.29
N SER A 530 -10.25 3.59 21.43
CA SER A 530 -9.34 3.98 22.52
C SER A 530 -9.40 3.05 23.75
N GLN A 531 -10.15 1.95 23.68
CA GLN A 531 -10.35 1.00 24.79
C GLN A 531 -10.02 -0.46 24.46
N GLN A 532 -9.87 -0.79 23.17
CA GLN A 532 -9.70 -2.17 22.69
C GLN A 532 -8.66 -2.23 21.55
N GLY A 533 -7.47 -1.66 21.77
CA GLY A 533 -6.39 -1.61 20.80
C GLY A 533 -5.48 -2.83 20.83
N VAL A 534 -4.86 -3.14 19.68
CA VAL A 534 -3.98 -4.28 19.48
C VAL A 534 -2.56 -3.80 19.15
N LEU A 535 -1.55 -4.28 19.87
CA LEU A 535 -0.14 -3.92 19.65
C LEU A 535 0.63 -5.07 19.01
N ILE A 536 1.14 -4.86 17.79
CA ILE A 536 1.91 -5.86 17.04
C ILE A 536 3.37 -5.41 16.93
N GLY A 537 4.30 -6.22 17.43
CA GLY A 537 5.74 -5.92 17.41
C GLY A 537 6.57 -7.04 16.80
N HIS A 538 7.43 -6.71 15.84
CA HIS A 538 8.39 -7.65 15.23
C HIS A 538 9.80 -7.42 15.79
N SER A 539 10.52 -8.50 16.10
CA SER A 539 11.93 -8.46 16.51
C SER A 539 12.14 -7.48 17.68
N MET A 540 13.06 -6.51 17.56
CA MET A 540 13.26 -5.43 18.52
C MET A 540 11.98 -4.64 18.85
N GLY A 541 11.10 -4.41 17.85
CA GLY A 541 9.79 -3.79 18.06
C GLY A 541 8.85 -4.63 18.92
N GLY A 542 9.02 -5.95 18.95
CA GLY A 542 8.34 -6.85 19.89
C GLY A 542 8.84 -6.70 21.33
N VAL A 543 10.14 -6.48 21.53
CA VAL A 543 10.73 -6.20 22.85
C VAL A 543 10.26 -4.86 23.41
N ILE A 544 10.19 -3.83 22.55
CA ILE A 544 9.57 -2.54 22.90
C ILE A 544 8.07 -2.74 23.20
N ALA A 545 7.34 -3.47 22.34
CA ALA A 545 5.92 -3.72 22.51
C ALA A 545 5.60 -4.37 23.87
N ARG A 546 6.36 -5.37 24.31
CA ARG A 546 6.20 -5.99 25.64
C ARG A 546 6.27 -4.94 26.75
N MET A 547 7.29 -4.08 26.75
CA MET A 547 7.44 -3.03 27.76
C MET A 547 6.36 -1.92 27.71
N LEU A 548 5.65 -1.78 26.58
CA LEU A 548 4.50 -0.87 26.45
C LEU A 548 3.19 -1.46 26.97
N VAL A 549 3.14 -2.76 27.28
CA VAL A 549 1.99 -3.46 27.88
C VAL A 549 2.34 -4.11 29.24
N SER A 550 3.38 -3.59 29.90
CA SER A 550 3.90 -4.10 31.17
C SER A 550 3.86 -3.03 32.24
N ASP A 551 3.59 -3.45 33.48
CA ASP A 551 3.65 -2.61 34.68
C ASP A 551 4.79 -3.13 35.57
N ASP A 552 5.85 -2.33 35.75
CA ASP A 552 7.11 -2.77 36.37
C ASP A 552 7.93 -1.54 36.83
N ASP A 553 8.90 -1.74 37.72
CA ASP A 553 9.85 -0.70 38.11
C ASP A 553 11.28 -1.20 37.87
N LEU A 554 11.87 -0.74 36.76
CA LEU A 554 13.23 -1.13 36.39
C LEU A 554 14.29 -0.43 37.26
N LEU A 555 13.99 0.65 38.00
CA LEU A 555 14.97 1.24 38.92
C LEU A 555 15.26 0.30 40.09
N ILE A 556 14.26 -0.43 40.60
CA ILE A 556 14.46 -1.42 41.67
C ILE A 556 15.42 -2.52 41.18
N LYS A 557 15.11 -3.12 40.03
CA LYS A 557 15.92 -4.18 39.40
C LYS A 557 17.33 -3.71 39.04
N LEU A 558 17.48 -2.47 38.57
CA LEU A 558 18.78 -1.85 38.28
C LEU A 558 19.64 -1.74 39.56
N ASN A 559 19.05 -1.26 40.66
CA ASN A 559 19.75 -1.14 41.95
C ASN A 559 20.14 -2.52 42.53
N GLU A 560 19.31 -3.55 42.36
CA GLU A 560 19.62 -4.93 42.77
C GLU A 560 20.77 -5.54 41.96
N LEU A 561 20.76 -5.36 40.63
CA LEU A 561 21.83 -5.83 39.74
C LEU A 561 23.15 -5.09 40.01
N ASP A 562 23.13 -3.77 40.19
CA ASP A 562 24.29 -2.99 40.64
C ASP A 562 24.80 -3.51 42.00
N ALA A 563 23.93 -3.73 42.98
CA ALA A 563 24.34 -4.21 44.30
C ALA A 563 25.01 -5.59 44.24
N ALA A 564 24.52 -6.50 43.41
CA ALA A 564 25.14 -7.80 43.16
C ALA A 564 26.53 -7.67 42.50
N GLN A 565 26.64 -6.89 41.42
CA GLN A 565 27.90 -6.64 40.71
C GLN A 565 28.98 -6.02 41.63
N ASN A 566 28.60 -5.04 42.46
CA ASN A 566 29.51 -4.42 43.43
C ASN A 566 29.96 -5.42 44.52
N SER A 567 29.12 -6.40 44.89
CA SER A 567 29.46 -7.42 45.88
C SER A 567 30.45 -8.48 45.38
N GLU A 568 30.57 -8.68 44.07
CA GLU A 568 31.51 -9.64 43.47
C GLU A 568 32.85 -8.99 43.06
N THR A 569 32.82 -7.73 42.63
CA THR A 569 33.99 -7.00 42.11
C THR A 569 34.75 -6.19 43.16
N GLY A 570 34.08 -5.80 44.25
CA GLY A 570 34.66 -4.94 45.29
C GLY A 570 34.91 -3.48 44.89
N ASN A 571 34.53 -3.09 43.66
CA ASN A 571 34.56 -1.71 43.19
C ASN A 571 33.37 -0.91 43.74
N THR A 572 33.42 0.42 43.64
CA THR A 572 32.58 1.27 44.51
C THR A 572 31.23 1.68 43.89
N ALA A 573 30.19 1.64 44.74
CA ALA A 573 28.85 2.19 44.50
C ALA A 573 28.80 3.74 44.32
N THR A 574 29.93 4.36 44.01
CA THR A 574 30.09 5.79 43.67
C THR A 574 29.74 6.05 42.21
N HIS A 575 30.15 5.15 41.29
CA HIS A 575 30.03 5.38 39.85
C HIS A 575 28.57 5.31 39.37
N SER A 576 27.80 4.28 39.78
CA SER A 576 26.36 4.20 39.47
C SER A 576 25.60 5.45 39.95
N LYS A 577 25.83 5.89 41.19
CA LYS A 577 25.23 7.11 41.74
C LYS A 577 25.63 8.38 40.98
N PHE A 578 26.87 8.47 40.52
CA PHE A 578 27.33 9.58 39.67
C PHE A 578 26.62 9.57 38.30
N THR A 579 26.55 8.41 37.63
CA THR A 579 25.80 8.26 36.37
C THR A 579 24.32 8.61 36.54
N ALA A 580 23.66 8.12 37.60
CA ALA A 580 22.27 8.46 37.92
C ALA A 580 22.09 9.95 38.20
N THR A 581 23.05 10.59 38.86
CA THR A 581 23.06 12.04 39.11
C THR A 581 23.19 12.83 37.79
N LEU A 582 24.06 12.42 36.87
CA LEU A 582 24.20 13.08 35.56
C LEU A 582 22.94 12.91 34.70
N LEU A 583 22.37 11.70 34.64
CA LEU A 583 21.18 11.44 33.82
C LEU A 583 19.93 12.09 34.41
N SER A 584 19.76 12.14 35.73
CA SER A 584 18.67 12.91 36.36
C SER A 584 18.86 14.42 36.23
N GLN A 585 20.09 14.94 36.11
CA GLN A 585 20.35 16.34 35.73
C GLN A 585 20.03 16.62 34.25
N GLN A 586 20.27 15.65 33.35
CA GLN A 586 20.01 15.77 31.92
C GLN A 586 18.53 15.65 31.55
N TYR A 587 17.78 14.72 32.16
CA TYR A 587 16.38 14.43 31.87
C TYR A 587 15.39 15.04 32.88
N GLY A 588 15.87 15.53 34.02
CA GLY A 588 15.04 16.15 35.06
C GLY A 588 13.98 15.21 35.60
N GLN A 589 12.72 15.66 35.60
CA GLN A 589 11.58 14.88 36.11
C GLN A 589 11.21 13.69 35.22
N GLU A 590 11.61 13.68 33.93
CA GLU A 590 11.36 12.57 33.02
C GLU A 590 12.40 11.43 33.12
N PHE A 591 13.32 11.47 34.11
CA PHE A 591 14.30 10.39 34.29
C PHE A 591 13.65 9.09 34.80
N ASP A 592 12.80 9.19 35.81
CA ASP A 592 12.17 8.01 36.43
C ASP A 592 11.18 7.33 35.45
N GLU A 593 10.45 8.12 34.65
CA GLU A 593 9.52 7.63 33.63
C GLU A 593 10.21 6.77 32.53
N ARG A 594 11.53 6.94 32.33
CA ARG A 594 12.34 6.12 31.41
C ARG A 594 12.67 4.73 31.96
N PHE A 595 12.40 4.47 33.24
CA PHE A 595 12.61 3.17 33.90
C PHE A 595 11.33 2.56 34.50
N THR A 596 10.40 3.36 35.00
CA THR A 596 9.06 2.88 35.36
C THR A 596 8.32 2.46 34.09
N LEU A 597 7.73 1.27 34.10
CA LEU A 597 6.85 0.79 33.03
C LEU A 597 5.39 0.97 33.46
N HIS A 598 4.58 1.49 32.53
CA HIS A 598 3.14 1.60 32.67
C HIS A 598 2.50 1.05 31.39
N ALA A 599 1.62 0.07 31.51
CA ALA A 599 0.91 -0.48 30.38
C ALA A 599 0.04 0.60 29.71
N LEU A 600 0.04 0.66 28.38
CA LEU A 600 -0.84 1.55 27.61
C LEU A 600 -2.31 1.17 27.88
N PRO A 601 -3.11 2.01 28.56
CA PRO A 601 -4.46 1.63 28.99
C PRO A 601 -5.46 1.49 27.84
N GLN A 602 -5.07 1.84 26.61
CA GLN A 602 -5.85 1.66 25.39
C GLN A 602 -5.61 0.30 24.72
N ILE A 603 -4.60 -0.47 25.17
CA ILE A 603 -4.20 -1.76 24.59
C ILE A 603 -4.63 -2.89 25.51
N ASN A 604 -5.33 -3.89 24.97
CA ASN A 604 -5.78 -5.09 25.69
C ASN A 604 -5.34 -6.40 25.01
N GLU A 605 -4.70 -6.32 23.84
CA GLU A 605 -4.23 -7.44 23.03
C GLU A 605 -2.83 -7.14 22.46
N ALA A 606 -1.91 -8.10 22.54
CA ALA A 606 -0.56 -7.94 21.99
C ALA A 606 -0.09 -9.16 21.18
N VAL A 607 0.63 -8.94 20.08
CA VAL A 607 1.25 -10.03 19.30
C VAL A 607 2.73 -9.75 19.04
N PHE A 608 3.58 -10.67 19.49
CA PHE A 608 5.03 -10.57 19.38
C PHE A 608 5.55 -11.57 18.35
N ILE A 609 6.27 -11.08 17.33
CA ILE A 609 6.76 -11.88 16.22
C ILE A 609 8.28 -11.92 16.26
N SER A 610 8.88 -13.09 16.52
CA SER A 610 10.34 -13.31 16.50
C SER A 610 11.13 -12.34 17.40
N ALA A 611 10.58 -12.00 18.58
CA ALA A 611 11.12 -10.98 19.48
C ALA A 611 12.16 -11.55 20.47
N PRO A 612 13.41 -11.05 20.51
CA PRO A 612 14.46 -11.62 21.37
C PRO A 612 14.36 -11.14 22.84
N PHE A 613 13.35 -11.60 23.58
CA PHE A 613 13.11 -11.17 24.97
C PHE A 613 14.20 -11.57 25.97
N ARG A 614 15.06 -12.54 25.64
CA ARG A 614 16.25 -12.93 26.40
C ARG A 614 17.54 -12.73 25.60
N GLY A 615 17.52 -11.80 24.63
CA GLY A 615 18.63 -11.50 23.73
C GLY A 615 18.97 -12.64 22.75
N THR A 616 20.13 -12.55 22.10
CA THR A 616 20.65 -13.61 21.23
C THR A 616 22.17 -13.54 21.04
N ASP A 617 22.85 -14.70 21.11
CA ASP A 617 24.25 -14.88 20.70
C ASP A 617 24.52 -14.40 19.26
N TYR A 618 23.50 -14.38 18.40
CA TYR A 618 23.67 -14.02 16.99
C TYR A 618 23.76 -12.51 16.77
N ALA A 619 23.46 -11.69 17.78
CA ALA A 619 23.65 -10.23 17.74
C ALA A 619 25.07 -9.88 17.23
N ASP A 620 26.09 -10.56 17.77
CA ASP A 620 27.51 -10.44 17.41
C ASP A 620 27.87 -10.88 15.97
N ARG A 621 26.92 -11.41 15.19
CA ARG A 621 27.19 -11.97 13.85
C ARG A 621 26.44 -11.26 12.73
N TRP A 622 25.12 -11.12 12.82
CA TRP A 622 24.37 -10.48 11.73
C TRP A 622 24.63 -8.97 11.68
N PHE A 623 24.82 -8.32 12.84
CA PHE A 623 25.16 -6.90 12.90
C PHE A 623 26.49 -6.57 12.20
N THR A 624 27.44 -7.51 12.09
CA THR A 624 28.75 -7.25 11.47
C THR A 624 28.68 -6.86 9.98
N ARG A 625 27.54 -7.12 9.33
CA ARG A 625 27.24 -6.71 7.95
C ARG A 625 26.45 -5.39 7.87
N ALA A 626 25.62 -5.08 8.86
CA ALA A 626 24.78 -3.89 8.89
C ALA A 626 25.43 -2.69 9.62
N ALA A 627 26.17 -2.93 10.70
CA ALA A 627 26.62 -1.92 11.66
C ALA A 627 28.00 -1.30 11.34
N ARG A 628 28.68 -1.70 10.25
CA ARG A 628 30.03 -1.20 9.90
C ARG A 628 30.13 0.30 9.56
N ARG A 629 29.03 1.07 9.64
CA ARG A 629 29.04 2.51 9.37
C ARG A 629 27.98 3.34 10.11
N ILE A 630 27.38 2.83 11.20
CA ILE A 630 26.32 3.54 11.95
C ILE A 630 26.71 3.64 13.43
N ILE A 631 27.50 4.66 13.77
CA ILE A 631 27.91 4.98 15.15
C ILE A 631 27.76 6.48 15.37
N SER A 632 26.51 6.93 15.51
CA SER A 632 26.16 8.32 15.78
C SER A 632 24.93 8.39 16.67
N LEU A 633 25.16 8.57 17.97
CA LEU A 633 24.12 9.00 18.90
C LEU A 633 23.84 10.51 18.70
N PRO A 634 22.65 11.02 19.07
CA PRO A 634 22.33 12.45 18.96
C PRO A 634 23.31 13.35 19.73
N LEU A 635 23.57 14.57 19.24
CA LEU A 635 24.69 15.40 19.69
C LEU A 635 24.61 15.84 21.16
N ASN A 636 23.42 15.82 21.76
CA ASN A 636 23.27 16.10 23.19
C ASN A 636 23.40 14.84 24.06
N LEU A 637 23.04 13.65 23.54
CA LEU A 637 23.31 12.38 24.22
C LEU A 637 24.82 12.08 24.24
N THR A 638 25.57 12.45 23.20
CA THR A 638 27.04 12.29 23.19
C THR A 638 27.77 13.15 24.21
N LYS A 639 27.16 14.23 24.72
CA LYS A 639 27.73 15.05 25.82
C LYS A 639 27.65 14.32 27.15
N ALA A 640 26.45 13.87 27.55
CA ALA A 640 26.26 13.06 28.75
C ALA A 640 27.10 11.77 28.69
N ALA A 641 27.16 11.12 27.52
CA ALA A 641 28.06 9.99 27.28
C ALA A 641 29.55 10.35 27.47
N GLY A 642 30.00 11.49 26.94
CA GLY A 642 31.36 11.99 27.09
C GLY A 642 31.72 12.32 28.54
N ASP A 643 30.82 12.94 29.29
CA ASP A 643 31.03 13.27 30.70
C ASP A 643 31.02 12.02 31.60
N ILE A 644 30.26 10.97 31.24
CA ILE A 644 30.33 9.66 31.88
C ILE A 644 31.68 8.98 31.55
N LEU A 645 32.07 8.92 30.27
CA LEU A 645 33.27 8.22 29.80
C LEU A 645 34.58 8.88 30.26
N THR A 646 34.63 10.21 30.35
CA THR A 646 35.83 10.94 30.79
C THR A 646 36.09 10.86 32.30
N ASN A 647 35.07 10.50 33.10
CA ASN A 647 35.17 10.31 34.54
C ASN A 647 35.10 8.82 34.97
N ALA A 648 34.99 7.89 34.02
CA ALA A 648 35.08 6.45 34.23
C ALA A 648 36.54 5.97 34.20
N ASP A 649 37.24 6.16 35.32
CA ASP A 649 38.67 5.84 35.44
C ASP A 649 38.93 4.34 35.23
N ASN A 650 39.59 4.00 34.11
CA ASN A 650 39.91 2.63 33.66
C ASN A 650 38.72 1.73 33.22
N GLY A 651 37.71 2.30 32.55
CA GLY A 651 36.89 1.55 31.58
C GLY A 651 35.75 0.69 32.12
N ASP A 652 35.64 0.48 33.43
CA ASP A 652 34.45 -0.08 34.07
C ASP A 652 33.30 0.95 34.00
N ALA A 653 32.51 0.89 32.91
CA ALA A 653 31.26 1.64 32.82
C ALA A 653 30.22 1.05 33.78
N SER A 654 29.48 1.91 34.48
CA SER A 654 28.38 1.48 35.35
C SER A 654 27.24 0.81 34.55
N LEU A 655 26.43 -0.02 35.22
CA LEU A 655 25.28 -0.70 34.61
C LEU A 655 24.28 0.28 33.98
N LEU A 656 24.10 1.44 34.61
CA LEU A 656 23.30 2.54 34.07
C LEU A 656 24.01 3.28 32.92
N GLY A 657 25.34 3.27 32.89
CA GLY A 657 26.15 3.79 31.80
C GLY A 657 25.97 2.98 30.53
N SER A 658 26.14 1.65 30.57
CA SER A 658 25.95 0.78 29.40
C SER A 658 24.53 0.91 28.82
N LEU A 659 23.49 1.05 29.65
CA LEU A 659 22.11 1.26 29.21
C LEU A 659 21.85 2.53 28.37
N TYR A 660 22.72 3.54 28.43
CA TYR A 660 22.63 4.76 27.59
C TYR A 660 23.79 4.94 26.61
N LEU A 661 24.93 4.27 26.83
CA LEU A 661 26.09 4.27 25.93
C LEU A 661 25.95 3.26 24.79
N GLU A 662 25.24 2.16 25.02
CA GLU A 662 24.92 1.17 24.00
C GLU A 662 23.80 1.63 23.05
N ASN A 663 23.90 1.24 21.79
CA ASN A 663 22.85 1.45 20.80
C ASN A 663 21.83 0.30 20.83
N GLY A 664 20.66 0.52 20.21
CA GLY A 664 19.59 -0.48 20.18
C GLY A 664 19.95 -1.85 19.59
N ALA A 665 21.06 -2.00 18.87
CA ALA A 665 21.52 -3.29 18.36
C ALA A 665 22.34 -4.10 19.38
N SER A 666 23.30 -3.47 20.10
CA SER A 666 24.09 -4.18 21.12
C SER A 666 23.24 -4.57 22.33
N GLN A 667 22.23 -3.76 22.65
CA GLN A 667 21.27 -4.05 23.72
C GLN A 667 20.47 -5.35 23.50
N LEU A 668 20.48 -5.94 22.30
CA LEU A 668 19.84 -7.24 22.01
C LEU A 668 20.76 -8.46 22.18
N SER A 669 22.01 -8.29 22.63
CA SER A 669 22.84 -9.41 23.09
C SER A 669 22.21 -10.08 24.31
N ASP A 670 22.32 -11.40 24.39
CA ASP A 670 22.01 -12.22 25.58
C ASP A 670 22.77 -11.78 26.85
N ARG A 671 23.86 -11.03 26.68
CA ARG A 671 24.77 -10.56 27.74
C ARG A 671 24.64 -9.05 28.03
N SER A 672 23.73 -8.35 27.35
CA SER A 672 23.58 -6.91 27.56
C SER A 672 22.97 -6.59 28.93
N SER A 673 23.34 -5.43 29.47
CA SER A 673 22.72 -4.89 30.70
C SER A 673 21.22 -4.68 30.51
N PHE A 674 20.77 -4.39 29.29
CA PHE A 674 19.37 -4.23 28.94
C PHE A 674 18.58 -5.54 29.03
N VAL A 675 19.12 -6.65 28.49
CA VAL A 675 18.48 -7.97 28.59
C VAL A 675 18.49 -8.48 30.02
N ALA A 676 19.59 -8.29 30.76
CA ALA A 676 19.66 -8.63 32.18
C ALA A 676 18.55 -7.94 33.01
N LEU A 677 18.23 -6.68 32.68
CA LEU A 677 17.20 -5.87 33.33
C LEU A 677 15.76 -6.21 32.89
N THR A 678 15.54 -6.53 31.60
CA THR A 678 14.19 -6.59 31.00
C THR A 678 13.64 -8.00 30.73
N LYS A 679 14.49 -9.05 30.75
CA LYS A 679 14.09 -10.44 30.47
C LYS A 679 12.86 -10.92 31.26
N ASP A 680 12.74 -10.51 32.51
CA ASP A 680 11.75 -10.99 33.50
C ASP A 680 10.64 -9.94 33.77
N VAL A 681 10.46 -8.98 32.86
CA VAL A 681 9.35 -7.99 32.89
C VAL A 681 7.99 -8.66 32.71
N GLN A 682 7.02 -8.38 33.59
CA GLN A 682 5.70 -8.99 33.53
C GLN A 682 4.73 -8.13 32.69
N ILE A 683 4.00 -8.77 31.78
CA ILE A 683 2.91 -8.14 31.04
C ILE A 683 1.74 -7.94 32.00
N SER A 684 1.01 -6.83 31.86
CA SER A 684 -0.11 -6.48 32.73
C SER A 684 -1.26 -7.49 32.61
N ASP A 685 -1.88 -7.86 33.74
CA ASP A 685 -2.99 -8.85 33.78
C ASP A 685 -4.19 -8.48 32.89
N GLY A 686 -4.34 -7.19 32.54
CA GLY A 686 -5.37 -6.70 31.64
C GLY A 686 -5.08 -6.91 30.14
N VAL A 687 -3.90 -7.42 29.77
CA VAL A 687 -3.47 -7.56 28.37
C VAL A 687 -3.29 -9.03 28.01
N ARG A 688 -4.14 -9.53 27.11
CA ARG A 688 -3.91 -10.82 26.46
C ARG A 688 -2.76 -10.70 25.46
N TYR A 689 -1.95 -11.74 25.33
CA TYR A 689 -0.83 -11.71 24.40
C TYR A 689 -0.53 -13.05 23.74
N HIS A 690 0.04 -12.97 22.54
CA HIS A 690 0.36 -14.09 21.67
C HIS A 690 1.81 -14.00 21.16
N THR A 691 2.48 -15.13 21.03
CA THR A 691 3.84 -15.22 20.47
C THR A 691 3.82 -15.98 19.14
N ILE A 692 4.58 -15.49 18.16
CA ILE A 692 4.79 -16.15 16.87
C ILE A 692 6.30 -16.25 16.62
N VAL A 693 6.82 -17.45 16.38
CA VAL A 693 8.26 -17.72 16.30
C VAL A 693 8.61 -18.42 14.99
N GLY A 694 9.59 -17.91 14.25
CA GLY A 694 10.12 -18.58 13.07
C GLY A 694 10.92 -19.84 13.41
N ASN A 695 10.85 -20.85 12.55
CA ASN A 695 11.76 -21.99 12.51
C ASN A 695 12.47 -22.06 11.16
N HIS A 696 13.74 -21.65 11.11
CA HIS A 696 14.53 -21.60 9.88
C HIS A 696 14.99 -22.97 9.39
N THR A 697 14.95 -23.99 10.25
CA THR A 697 15.57 -25.30 9.98
C THR A 697 14.80 -26.13 8.94
N GLY A 698 13.55 -25.75 8.65
CA GLY A 698 12.68 -26.49 7.73
C GLY A 698 12.15 -27.81 8.30
N GLN A 699 12.62 -28.25 9.47
CA GLN A 699 12.04 -29.42 10.14
C GLN A 699 10.61 -29.12 10.54
N GLU A 700 9.66 -29.84 9.94
CA GLU A 700 8.32 -29.93 10.49
C GLU A 700 8.41 -30.62 11.84
N ILE A 701 7.77 -29.99 12.83
CA ILE A 701 7.47 -30.68 14.08
C ILE A 701 6.31 -31.60 13.72
N ASP A 702 6.54 -32.93 13.72
CA ASP A 702 5.53 -33.96 13.42
C ASP A 702 4.17 -33.53 13.96
N GLY A 703 3.13 -33.50 13.11
CA GLY A 703 1.85 -32.77 13.30
C GLY A 703 0.97 -33.10 14.52
N LYS A 704 1.50 -33.78 15.52
CA LYS A 704 0.99 -33.85 16.88
C LYS A 704 1.17 -32.48 17.54
N ALA A 705 0.16 -32.04 18.30
CA ALA A 705 0.26 -30.83 19.11
C ALA A 705 1.25 -31.04 20.28
N HIS A 706 2.52 -30.74 20.04
CA HIS A 706 3.49 -30.49 21.11
C HIS A 706 3.10 -29.22 21.86
N SER A 707 3.11 -29.26 23.19
CA SER A 707 2.87 -28.07 24.00
C SER A 707 4.08 -27.14 23.87
N ALA A 708 3.85 -25.82 23.91
CA ALA A 708 4.93 -24.82 23.81
C ALA A 708 6.11 -25.09 24.79
N GLY A 709 5.80 -25.55 26.00
CA GLY A 709 6.80 -25.94 27.01
C GLY A 709 7.65 -27.16 26.63
N ASP A 710 7.15 -28.08 25.80
CA ASP A 710 7.88 -29.28 25.35
C ASP A 710 9.05 -28.94 24.42
N MET A 711 9.07 -27.71 23.89
CA MET A 711 10.00 -27.25 22.86
C MET A 711 11.12 -26.34 23.40
N VAL A 712 11.07 -25.98 24.68
CA VAL A 712 12.11 -25.18 25.34
C VAL A 712 13.40 -26.01 25.43
N GLY A 713 14.39 -25.65 24.62
CA GLY A 713 15.68 -26.35 24.53
C GLY A 713 15.85 -27.24 23.29
N ALA A 714 14.82 -27.41 22.46
CA ALA A 714 14.86 -28.24 21.25
C ALA A 714 15.69 -27.65 20.07
N GLY A 715 16.49 -26.60 20.31
CA GLY A 715 17.37 -25.99 19.30
C GLY A 715 16.69 -25.11 18.25
N LEU A 716 15.36 -24.93 18.30
CA LEU A 716 14.63 -24.10 17.34
C LEU A 716 15.08 -22.62 17.37
N SER A 717 15.12 -22.03 16.18
CA SER A 717 15.51 -20.64 15.94
C SER A 717 14.94 -20.17 14.60
N ASP A 718 14.70 -18.87 14.46
CA ASP A 718 14.39 -18.25 13.16
C ASP A 718 15.64 -17.89 12.34
N GLY A 719 16.81 -18.30 12.81
CA GLY A 719 18.12 -18.03 12.22
C GLY A 719 18.84 -16.84 12.84
N ILE A 720 18.13 -16.03 13.65
CA ILE A 720 18.68 -14.92 14.43
C ILE A 720 18.28 -15.04 15.90
N VAL A 721 17.04 -15.40 16.21
CA VAL A 721 16.48 -15.47 17.57
C VAL A 721 16.12 -16.92 17.92
N PRO A 722 16.67 -17.51 19.00
CA PRO A 722 16.31 -18.84 19.46
C PRO A 722 14.93 -18.84 20.13
N PHE A 723 14.21 -19.97 20.04
CA PHE A 723 12.87 -20.13 20.62
C PHE A 723 12.82 -19.81 22.13
N SER A 724 13.86 -20.18 22.90
CA SER A 724 13.98 -19.85 24.33
C SER A 724 14.05 -18.34 24.64
N SER A 725 14.40 -17.51 23.65
CA SER A 725 14.39 -16.04 23.76
C SER A 725 13.05 -15.44 23.35
N SER A 726 12.39 -16.00 22.32
CA SER A 726 11.04 -15.56 21.90
C SER A 726 9.90 -16.06 22.79
N HIS A 727 10.11 -17.16 23.52
CA HIS A 727 9.10 -17.81 24.36
C HIS A 727 8.71 -16.96 25.58
N LEU A 728 7.40 -16.74 25.77
CA LEU A 728 6.82 -16.16 26.97
C LEU A 728 5.79 -17.12 27.60
N ALA A 729 6.11 -17.61 28.80
CA ALA A 729 5.18 -18.42 29.59
C ALA A 729 3.98 -17.57 30.02
N GLY A 730 2.77 -18.02 29.68
CA GLY A 730 1.51 -17.28 29.91
C GLY A 730 0.86 -16.74 28.64
N ALA A 731 1.50 -16.84 27.47
CA ALA A 731 0.89 -16.45 26.19
C ALA A 731 -0.39 -17.26 25.90
N ALA A 732 -1.45 -16.58 25.46
CA ALA A 732 -2.74 -17.18 25.11
C ALA A 732 -2.67 -18.05 23.83
N SER A 733 -1.68 -17.80 22.97
CA SER A 733 -1.18 -18.82 22.04
C SER A 733 0.29 -18.57 21.70
N GLU A 734 1.06 -19.64 21.61
CA GLU A 734 2.39 -19.62 20.99
C GLU A 734 2.32 -20.40 19.67
N THR A 735 2.75 -19.80 18.56
CA THR A 735 2.68 -20.40 17.22
C THR A 735 4.06 -20.46 16.58
N ILE A 736 4.50 -21.66 16.20
CA ILE A 736 5.80 -21.87 15.55
C ILE A 736 5.59 -22.06 14.05
N ILE A 737 6.36 -21.34 13.23
CA ILE A 737 6.10 -21.20 11.79
C ILE A 737 7.38 -21.44 11.00
N THR A 738 7.32 -22.38 10.04
CA THR A 738 8.42 -22.67 9.11
C THR A 738 8.83 -21.40 8.34
N GLY A 739 10.04 -20.90 8.59
CA GLY A 739 10.52 -19.62 8.05
C GLY A 739 11.63 -18.98 8.89
N GLY A 740 12.38 -18.05 8.29
CA GLY A 740 13.42 -17.29 8.97
C GLY A 740 12.90 -16.04 9.70
N HIS A 741 13.81 -15.21 10.21
CA HIS A 741 13.53 -14.02 11.04
C HIS A 741 12.54 -13.00 10.43
N ASN A 742 12.37 -12.97 9.10
CA ASN A 742 11.29 -12.22 8.43
C ASN A 742 9.91 -12.91 8.59
N ALA A 743 9.63 -13.47 9.76
CA ALA A 743 8.45 -14.28 10.02
C ALA A 743 7.15 -13.48 9.85
N HIS A 744 7.16 -12.17 10.07
CA HIS A 744 6.02 -11.26 9.88
C HIS A 744 5.55 -11.15 8.41
N GLU A 745 6.42 -11.39 7.44
CA GLU A 745 6.10 -11.41 6.00
C GLU A 745 5.61 -12.79 5.52
N ASN A 746 5.66 -13.83 6.36
CA ASN A 746 5.28 -15.19 6.02
C ASN A 746 3.73 -15.35 5.92
N PRO A 747 3.19 -15.96 4.85
CA PRO A 747 1.74 -16.20 4.72
C PRO A 747 1.11 -16.97 5.89
N LYS A 748 1.83 -17.92 6.51
CA LYS A 748 1.36 -18.64 7.71
C LYS A 748 1.20 -17.68 8.90
N THR A 749 2.08 -16.70 9.05
CA THR A 749 2.02 -15.67 10.11
C THR A 749 0.88 -14.70 9.86
N ILE A 750 0.69 -14.25 8.62
CA ILE A 750 -0.43 -13.38 8.23
C ILE A 750 -1.77 -14.08 8.50
N LEU A 751 -1.88 -15.39 8.22
CA LEU A 751 -3.05 -16.20 8.57
C LEU A 751 -3.28 -16.27 10.09
N GLN A 752 -2.24 -16.49 10.89
CA GLN A 752 -2.37 -16.55 12.35
C GLN A 752 -2.72 -15.19 12.97
N LEU A 753 -2.13 -14.09 12.47
CA LEU A 753 -2.49 -12.72 12.87
C LEU A 753 -3.96 -12.43 12.56
N ARG A 754 -4.46 -12.82 11.38
CA ARG A 754 -5.89 -12.71 11.06
C ARG A 754 -6.75 -13.52 12.04
N ARG A 755 -6.37 -14.75 12.39
CA ARG A 755 -7.09 -15.57 13.39
C ARG A 755 -7.15 -14.92 14.77
N ILE A 756 -6.04 -14.37 15.26
CA ILE A 756 -5.98 -13.63 16.54
C ILE A 756 -6.91 -12.42 16.49
N LEU A 757 -6.81 -11.58 15.45
CA LEU A 757 -7.63 -10.37 15.31
C LEU A 757 -9.13 -10.67 15.14
N HIS A 758 -9.50 -11.78 14.47
CA HIS A 758 -10.89 -12.25 14.38
C HIS A 758 -11.42 -12.74 15.72
N ASN A 759 -10.59 -13.39 16.55
CA ASN A 759 -11.01 -13.84 17.89
C ASN A 759 -11.13 -12.65 18.85
N HIS A 760 -10.19 -11.71 18.85
CA HIS A 760 -10.28 -10.46 19.61
C HIS A 760 -11.60 -9.70 19.35
N LEU A 761 -12.10 -9.69 18.11
CA LEU A 761 -13.42 -9.10 17.79
C LEU A 761 -14.62 -9.86 18.39
N LYS A 762 -14.52 -11.18 18.57
CA LYS A 762 -15.56 -11.99 19.23
C LYS A 762 -15.54 -11.76 20.74
N ASP A 763 -14.36 -11.87 21.34
CA ASP A 763 -14.16 -11.75 22.78
C ASP A 763 -14.53 -10.34 23.28
N GLY A 764 -14.14 -9.30 22.53
CA GLY A 764 -14.54 -7.91 22.77
C GLY A 764 -16.00 -7.59 22.43
N GLY A 765 -16.73 -8.53 21.80
CA GLY A 765 -18.17 -8.45 21.54
C GLY A 765 -19.03 -9.13 22.61
N THR A 766 -18.47 -10.06 23.39
CA THR A 766 -19.14 -10.74 24.50
C THR A 766 -19.16 -9.92 25.80
N ASP A 767 -19.77 -8.72 25.77
CA ASP A 767 -20.06 -7.96 26.99
C ASP A 767 -21.06 -8.71 27.89
N ASN A 768 -20.71 -8.86 29.16
CA ASN A 768 -21.37 -9.78 30.11
C ASN A 768 -22.70 -9.22 30.65
N ARG A 769 -23.74 -9.22 29.81
CA ARG A 769 -25.11 -8.85 30.22
C ARG A 769 -25.90 -9.96 30.94
N THR A 770 -25.27 -11.07 31.30
CA THR A 770 -25.78 -12.03 32.28
C THR A 770 -25.20 -11.73 33.66
N THR A 771 -25.89 -10.90 34.44
CA THR A 771 -25.53 -10.68 35.85
C THR A 771 -25.60 -11.97 36.66
N ASP A 772 -24.57 -12.20 37.46
CA ASP A 772 -24.44 -13.36 38.32
C ASP A 772 -25.53 -13.37 39.41
N LYS A 773 -26.55 -14.23 39.25
CA LYS A 773 -27.59 -14.48 40.26
C LYS A 773 -27.75 -15.96 40.54
N LYS A 774 -26.86 -16.43 41.40
CA LYS A 774 -26.97 -17.67 42.19
C LYS A 774 -28.42 -17.90 42.66
N PRO A 775 -29.02 -19.07 42.38
CA PRO A 775 -30.44 -19.30 42.65
C PRO A 775 -30.72 -19.48 44.15
N SER A 776 -31.63 -18.67 44.68
CA SER A 776 -32.30 -18.88 45.97
C SER A 776 -33.75 -19.30 45.75
N GLN A 777 -34.24 -20.22 46.56
CA GLN A 777 -35.57 -20.83 46.41
C GLN A 777 -36.69 -19.99 47.05
N THR A 778 -37.95 -20.30 46.68
CA THR A 778 -39.22 -19.90 47.33
C THR A 778 -39.59 -18.40 47.29
N THR A 779 -40.87 -17.98 47.25
CA THR A 779 -42.19 -18.65 47.33
C THR A 779 -43.17 -18.15 46.24
N LYS A 780 -44.30 -18.85 46.02
CA LYS A 780 -45.46 -18.38 45.23
C LYS A 780 -46.31 -17.34 45.98
N THR A 781 -47.04 -16.48 45.26
CA THR A 781 -48.50 -16.22 45.42
C THR A 781 -49.06 -15.36 44.26
N ASP A 782 -49.89 -15.98 43.44
CA ASP A 782 -51.20 -15.58 42.86
C ASP A 782 -51.57 -14.13 42.42
N ASP A 783 -52.27 -14.12 41.27
CA ASP A 783 -53.47 -13.35 40.88
C ASP A 783 -53.47 -11.94 40.22
N SER A 784 -53.69 -11.99 38.89
CA SER A 784 -54.81 -11.35 38.16
C SER A 784 -54.74 -9.88 37.63
N PRO A 785 -55.47 -9.55 36.53
CA PRO A 785 -54.94 -8.64 35.50
C PRO A 785 -55.85 -7.46 35.05
N ILE A 786 -55.23 -6.39 34.51
CA ILE A 786 -55.89 -5.31 33.72
C ILE A 786 -55.05 -4.99 32.46
N GLN A 787 -55.67 -4.40 31.44
CA GLN A 787 -55.26 -4.42 30.03
C GLN A 787 -54.58 -3.15 29.47
N ASN A 788 -54.03 -3.32 28.25
CA ASN A 788 -54.05 -2.41 27.08
C ASN A 788 -52.86 -1.48 26.74
N GLN A 789 -52.19 -1.89 25.65
CA GLN A 789 -51.97 -1.12 24.41
C GLN A 789 -51.06 0.13 24.41
N SER A 790 -49.87 -0.07 23.83
CA SER A 790 -49.46 0.66 22.62
C SER A 790 -48.62 -0.28 21.73
N SER A 791 -48.58 -0.05 20.42
CA SER A 791 -48.09 -1.06 19.45
C SER A 791 -47.05 -0.52 18.46
N THR A 792 -45.86 -1.11 18.48
CA THR A 792 -44.87 -1.08 17.38
C THR A 792 -44.32 -2.50 17.22
N SER A 793 -44.30 -3.02 15.99
CA SER A 793 -43.84 -4.41 15.72
C SER A 793 -42.36 -4.44 15.34
N PRO A 794 -41.55 -5.34 15.90
CA PRO A 794 -40.15 -5.52 15.50
C PRO A 794 -40.00 -6.33 14.20
N ILE A 795 -38.84 -6.19 13.55
CA ILE A 795 -38.41 -6.97 12.39
C ILE A 795 -37.96 -8.37 12.86
N PRO A 796 -38.29 -9.47 12.14
CA PRO A 796 -37.98 -10.82 12.60
C PRO A 796 -36.49 -11.18 12.48
N SER A 797 -35.90 -11.61 13.59
CA SER A 797 -34.54 -12.16 13.65
C SER A 797 -34.57 -13.69 13.55
N SER A 798 -34.41 -14.23 12.34
CA SER A 798 -34.28 -15.67 12.11
C SER A 798 -33.54 -15.96 10.79
N ASN A 799 -32.23 -16.26 10.87
CA ASN A 799 -31.41 -16.96 9.86
C ASN A 799 -29.91 -16.92 10.24
N PHE A 800 -29.57 -17.31 11.48
CA PHE A 800 -28.16 -17.50 11.88
C PHE A 800 -27.81 -18.98 12.11
N ASP A 801 -28.74 -19.78 12.64
CA ASP A 801 -28.48 -21.18 12.98
C ASP A 801 -28.21 -22.06 11.74
N ASN A 802 -28.94 -21.83 10.63
CA ASN A 802 -28.77 -22.56 9.37
C ASN A 802 -27.45 -22.28 8.62
N ALA A 803 -26.61 -21.34 9.11
CA ALA A 803 -25.30 -21.08 8.52
C ALA A 803 -24.18 -21.94 9.16
N GLN A 804 -24.48 -22.64 10.25
CA GLN A 804 -23.48 -23.34 11.05
C GLN A 804 -23.29 -24.80 10.61
N ASP A 805 -24.37 -25.59 10.50
CA ASP A 805 -24.33 -26.98 10.02
C ASP A 805 -23.67 -27.11 8.64
N GLY A 806 -23.90 -26.13 7.74
CA GLY A 806 -23.34 -26.11 6.39
C GLY A 806 -21.85 -25.73 6.29
N PHE A 807 -21.20 -25.33 7.38
CA PHE A 807 -19.75 -25.04 7.39
C PHE A 807 -18.94 -26.26 7.85
N ASP A 808 -19.40 -26.95 8.89
CA ASP A 808 -18.72 -28.14 9.42
C ASP A 808 -18.75 -29.30 8.40
N GLU A 809 -19.88 -29.52 7.71
CA GLU A 809 -20.01 -30.55 6.66
C GLU A 809 -19.13 -30.26 5.42
N ILE A 810 -18.80 -28.99 5.16
CA ILE A 810 -17.85 -28.59 4.11
C ILE A 810 -16.40 -28.79 4.55
N GLN A 811 -16.07 -28.58 5.83
CA GLN A 811 -14.70 -28.75 6.32
C GLN A 811 -14.29 -30.24 6.35
N ASP A 812 -15.14 -31.12 6.89
CA ASP A 812 -14.91 -32.58 6.85
C ASP A 812 -14.82 -33.10 5.40
N GLY A 813 -15.59 -32.52 4.48
CA GLY A 813 -15.55 -32.84 3.05
C GLY A 813 -14.26 -32.40 2.34
N LEU A 814 -13.58 -31.37 2.83
CA LEU A 814 -12.31 -30.88 2.25
C LEU A 814 -11.09 -31.64 2.79
N GLU A 815 -11.00 -31.87 4.10
CA GLU A 815 -9.85 -32.54 4.70
C GLU A 815 -9.67 -33.99 4.20
N ASN A 816 -10.78 -34.70 3.95
CA ASN A 816 -10.72 -36.08 3.45
C ASN A 816 -10.34 -36.22 1.97
N ASN A 817 -10.67 -35.25 1.09
CA ASN A 817 -10.36 -35.32 -0.34
C ASN A 817 -8.96 -34.78 -0.69
N LEU A 818 -8.46 -33.74 0.02
CA LEU A 818 -7.10 -33.26 -0.24
C LEU A 818 -6.02 -34.31 0.09
N SER A 819 -6.29 -35.24 1.01
CA SER A 819 -5.32 -36.26 1.39
C SER A 819 -5.18 -37.41 0.39
N SER A 820 -6.18 -37.69 -0.45
CA SER A 820 -6.09 -38.75 -1.48
C SER A 820 -5.37 -38.29 -2.74
N ASP A 821 -5.66 -37.07 -3.17
CA ASP A 821 -5.28 -36.60 -4.50
C ASP A 821 -3.82 -36.13 -4.52
N LEU A 822 -3.35 -35.53 -3.41
CA LEU A 822 -1.95 -35.14 -3.24
C LEU A 822 -0.98 -36.32 -3.20
N GLU A 823 -1.37 -37.48 -2.65
CA GLU A 823 -0.50 -38.67 -2.66
C GLU A 823 -0.39 -39.32 -4.06
N GLN A 824 -1.40 -39.18 -4.93
CA GLN A 824 -1.32 -39.71 -6.30
C GLN A 824 -0.51 -38.82 -7.24
N ASP A 825 -0.76 -37.51 -7.25
CA ASP A 825 -0.03 -36.59 -8.14
C ASP A 825 1.47 -36.54 -7.81
N PHE A 826 1.83 -36.47 -6.52
CA PHE A 826 3.24 -36.35 -6.09
C PHE A 826 4.10 -37.58 -6.44
N ASN A 827 3.51 -38.77 -6.46
CA ASN A 827 4.18 -40.01 -6.91
C ASN A 827 4.32 -40.10 -8.45
N SER A 828 3.58 -39.29 -9.22
CA SER A 828 3.64 -39.31 -10.69
C SER A 828 4.74 -38.40 -11.27
N ASP A 829 4.95 -37.21 -10.70
CA ASP A 829 5.96 -36.25 -11.18
C ASP A 829 7.39 -36.67 -10.84
N LEU A 830 7.59 -37.36 -9.70
CA LEU A 830 8.89 -37.86 -9.25
C LEU A 830 9.53 -38.92 -10.18
N SER A 831 8.80 -39.45 -11.18
CA SER A 831 9.33 -40.45 -12.11
C SER A 831 9.81 -39.91 -13.47
N ASN A 832 9.57 -38.64 -13.81
CA ASN A 832 9.76 -38.12 -15.18
C ASN A 832 10.80 -37.00 -15.34
N HIS A 833 11.46 -36.54 -14.28
CA HIS A 833 12.48 -35.48 -14.35
C HIS A 833 13.84 -35.89 -13.78
N SER A 834 14.44 -36.89 -14.44
CA SER A 834 15.85 -37.26 -14.26
C SER A 834 16.57 -37.54 -15.58
N ASP A 835 16.54 -36.60 -16.52
CA ASP A 835 17.64 -36.41 -17.48
C ASP A 835 17.54 -35.07 -18.26
N GLY A 836 18.68 -34.40 -18.41
CA GLY A 836 18.91 -33.38 -19.45
C GLY A 836 18.33 -31.97 -19.27
N PHE A 837 19.04 -31.10 -18.54
CA PHE A 837 19.41 -29.77 -19.08
C PHE A 837 20.65 -29.20 -18.38
N SER A 838 21.67 -28.84 -19.17
CA SER A 838 22.95 -28.32 -18.70
C SER A 838 23.39 -27.10 -19.51
N ASP A 839 23.96 -26.10 -18.83
CA ASP A 839 24.68 -24.94 -19.40
C ASP A 839 24.03 -24.21 -20.59
N GLU A 840 23.05 -23.35 -20.31
CA GLU A 840 22.97 -22.01 -20.94
C GLU A 840 22.02 -21.06 -20.18
N THR A 841 22.55 -20.25 -19.25
CA THR A 841 21.87 -19.03 -18.69
C THR A 841 22.73 -18.22 -17.70
N ALA A 842 23.78 -18.80 -17.12
CA ALA A 842 24.48 -18.21 -15.96
C ALA A 842 25.21 -16.87 -16.20
N HIS A 843 25.54 -16.52 -17.46
CA HIS A 843 26.46 -15.40 -17.73
C HIS A 843 25.82 -14.00 -17.85
N ASP A 844 24.56 -13.84 -18.28
CA ASP A 844 24.01 -12.49 -18.55
C ASP A 844 23.51 -11.75 -17.29
N LYS A 845 23.14 -12.48 -16.22
CA LYS A 845 22.74 -11.84 -14.94
C LYS A 845 23.93 -11.24 -14.18
N GLN A 846 25.08 -11.91 -14.13
CA GLN A 846 26.27 -11.38 -13.41
C GLN A 846 26.88 -10.13 -14.04
N SER A 847 26.56 -9.82 -15.30
CA SER A 847 27.05 -8.61 -15.99
C SER A 847 26.34 -7.34 -15.51
N LYS A 848 25.02 -7.41 -15.32
CA LYS A 848 24.15 -6.24 -15.03
C LYS A 848 24.18 -5.79 -13.57
N ASP A 849 24.38 -6.70 -12.61
CA ASP A 849 24.55 -6.31 -11.21
C ASP A 849 25.91 -5.61 -10.97
N LYS A 850 26.98 -6.11 -11.59
CA LYS A 850 28.34 -5.54 -11.44
C LYS A 850 28.49 -4.14 -12.03
N THR A 851 27.77 -3.81 -13.10
CA THR A 851 27.77 -2.44 -13.65
C THR A 851 26.96 -1.47 -12.80
N LYS A 852 25.89 -1.91 -12.12
CA LYS A 852 25.14 -1.06 -11.19
C LYS A 852 25.90 -0.75 -9.90
N THR A 853 26.60 -1.74 -9.30
CA THR A 853 27.37 -1.48 -8.06
C THR A 853 28.50 -0.48 -8.27
N ASN A 854 29.31 -0.66 -9.34
CA ASN A 854 30.45 0.23 -9.58
C ASN A 854 30.02 1.69 -9.79
N LEU A 855 28.96 1.93 -10.58
CA LEU A 855 28.40 3.28 -10.80
C LEU A 855 27.93 3.96 -9.50
N GLN A 856 27.57 3.17 -8.49
CA GLN A 856 27.06 3.67 -7.21
C GLN A 856 28.19 3.95 -6.20
N ASP A 857 29.28 3.16 -6.25
CA ASP A 857 30.49 3.39 -5.45
C ASP A 857 31.34 4.56 -6.02
N ASP A 858 31.54 4.63 -7.35
CA ASP A 858 32.28 5.70 -8.02
C ASP A 858 31.65 7.08 -7.74
N LEU A 859 30.32 7.18 -7.87
CA LEU A 859 29.57 8.41 -7.54
C LEU A 859 29.72 8.80 -6.06
N LEU A 860 29.86 7.81 -5.16
CA LEU A 860 30.06 8.06 -3.73
C LEU A 860 31.46 8.64 -3.43
N ASP A 861 32.50 8.22 -4.15
CA ASP A 861 33.85 8.74 -4.00
C ASP A 861 34.03 10.11 -4.69
N ASP A 862 33.37 10.37 -5.82
CA ASP A 862 33.30 11.72 -6.41
C ASP A 862 32.61 12.72 -5.48
N ILE A 863 31.49 12.34 -4.85
CA ILE A 863 30.79 13.19 -3.87
C ILE A 863 31.67 13.47 -2.64
N LYS A 864 32.42 12.48 -2.12
CA LYS A 864 33.39 12.69 -1.01
C LYS A 864 34.51 13.64 -1.45
N THR A 865 35.02 13.48 -2.66
CA THR A 865 36.13 14.28 -3.20
C THR A 865 35.71 15.74 -3.44
N ALA A 866 34.49 15.98 -3.94
CA ALA A 866 33.95 17.33 -4.09
C ALA A 866 33.67 17.99 -2.72
N ALA A 867 33.10 17.24 -1.75
CA ALA A 867 32.84 17.73 -0.40
C ALA A 867 34.11 18.11 0.38
N GLN A 868 35.26 17.48 0.10
CA GLN A 868 36.56 17.86 0.67
C GLN A 868 37.19 19.09 0.01
N ASN A 869 36.80 19.43 -1.23
CA ASN A 869 37.43 20.50 -2.02
C ASN A 869 36.52 21.72 -2.27
N ASN A 870 35.29 21.72 -1.74
CA ASN A 870 34.33 22.82 -1.84
C ASN A 870 33.99 23.24 -3.28
N ALA A 871 33.99 22.27 -4.21
CA ALA A 871 33.70 22.47 -5.64
C ALA A 871 32.23 22.13 -5.97
N PRO A 872 31.59 22.85 -6.91
CA PRO A 872 30.22 22.56 -7.32
C PRO A 872 30.14 21.26 -8.12
N ILE A 873 29.19 20.38 -7.75
CA ILE A 873 28.99 19.07 -8.38
C ILE A 873 28.03 19.19 -9.58
N SER A 874 28.45 18.68 -10.72
CA SER A 874 27.60 18.50 -11.91
C SER A 874 27.20 17.02 -12.01
N LEU A 875 25.97 16.69 -11.61
CA LEU A 875 25.45 15.32 -11.74
C LEU A 875 25.19 14.94 -13.21
N PRO A 876 25.53 13.72 -13.65
CA PRO A 876 25.05 13.19 -14.93
C PRO A 876 23.53 13.01 -14.93
N SER A 877 22.91 13.13 -16.10
CA SER A 877 21.46 12.95 -16.27
C SER A 877 21.11 11.58 -16.86
N GLU A 878 20.71 10.64 -16.00
CA GLU A 878 19.62 9.65 -16.24
C GLU A 878 19.25 8.92 -14.93
#